data_AF-A0A929V0A6-F1
#
_entry.id   AF-A0A929V0A6-F1
#
_cell.length_a   1.000
_cell.length_b   1.000
_cell.length_c   1.000
_cell.angle_alpha   90.00
_cell.angle_beta   90.00
_cell.angle_gamma   90.00
#
_symmetry.space_group_name_H-M   'P 1'
#
loop_
_entity.id
_entity.type
_entity.pdbx_description
1 polymer ?
#
loop_
_entity_poly.entity_id
_entity_poly.type
_entity_poly.pdbx_seq_one_letter_code
_entity_poly.pdbx_strand_id
1 'polypeptide(L)'
;MNGQESHAKPHGGGWFNRELKNFVLFLSLISFSNLIFSNNTFASYTPTLSASVDNTAASVNGNQVINSAHKTTEIPLSLTVNTNNKTGYTATLNSETDETALVNNDSTNGAKINSISSIGPLGGFSNNTWGYKFGASSNYAPIPALSTPAQILQTAGKTNGNESSQLNIGMKLSDNLESGRYTNKLIFSILTNNYDPIAIMTEGPDFNEKLKALETATNKIEHFKKSTVTPAASMNTTNIEDEASDYEIKLWFNPTDKTAYYYAEPEKIYLNEDSNRMFRDLSNLISLDVSSFDTSKATNMETMFSRMSNLTTLNLSNFDTSKVTSMIGMFFDTHELTSLNVSNFDTSNVTDMSRMFGALSSLTSLNVSNFDTSQVTNMSYMFDNVSNLLTLNVSNFDTSKVTNMSNMFSRMSNLTTLNLSNFDTSQVTDMNGMFAGMSLTSLNLSNFDTSKVTNMSYMFSGMFNLPTLNVSNFDTSKVTNMRYMFSNMRNLTSLDLSNFNTSKVTNMDEMFSNMFNLTSLDLSNFNTSKVTSMYFMFYGMHSLTTLDLSNFDTSNVWDMCNMFLLADEDKLNDKLETIYVNNDFNTVDSLRTCQMFKNRKKLRGGNGSYLTDPSTANKTWLRIDDPAHGRPGYFTRMP
;
A
#
# COMPACT_ATOMS: atom_id res chain seq x y z
N MET A 1 29.57 -13.83 79.22
CA MET A 1 28.13 -13.98 78.95
C MET A 1 27.93 -13.95 77.45
N ASN A 2 27.04 -14.80 76.93
CA ASN A 2 26.82 -15.08 75.50
C ASN A 2 26.38 -13.81 74.74
N GLY A 3 26.63 -13.65 73.43
CA GLY A 3 27.32 -14.53 72.47
C GLY A 3 27.31 -13.92 71.05
N GLN A 4 27.60 -14.76 70.03
CA GLN A 4 27.61 -14.47 68.58
C GLN A 4 28.81 -13.68 67.99
N GLU A 5 29.89 -14.44 67.78
CA GLU A 5 30.72 -14.49 66.56
C GLU A 5 29.88 -14.45 65.26
N SER A 6 30.39 -14.14 64.05
CA SER A 6 31.65 -13.55 63.53
C SER A 6 31.40 -13.26 62.01
N HIS A 7 32.32 -12.99 61.07
CA HIS A 7 33.78 -12.84 60.98
C HIS A 7 34.10 -12.03 59.70
N ALA A 8 35.16 -11.21 59.64
CA ALA A 8 35.68 -10.70 58.36
C ALA A 8 37.17 -10.32 58.37
N LYS A 9 37.93 -10.89 57.42
CA LYS A 9 39.20 -10.38 56.83
C LYS A 9 40.46 -10.29 57.73
N PRO A 10 41.68 -10.07 57.18
CA PRO A 10 42.24 -10.43 55.85
C PRO A 10 43.67 -11.03 55.99
N HIS A 11 44.46 -11.09 54.89
CA HIS A 11 45.90 -10.70 54.74
C HIS A 11 46.44 -11.29 53.40
N GLY A 12 47.44 -10.77 52.69
CA GLY A 12 48.23 -9.51 52.74
C GLY A 12 48.75 -9.23 51.31
N GLY A 13 49.13 -8.01 50.90
CA GLY A 13 50.44 -7.37 51.15
C GLY A 13 51.49 -7.86 50.13
N GLY A 14 52.25 -7.05 49.38
CA GLY A 14 52.41 -5.59 49.23
C GLY A 14 53.30 -5.37 47.97
N TRP A 15 54.14 -4.34 47.75
CA TRP A 15 54.35 -2.98 48.27
C TRP A 15 55.36 -2.29 47.29
N PHE A 16 55.72 -1.01 47.51
CA PHE A 16 56.78 -0.22 46.81
C PHE A 16 56.53 0.21 45.33
N ASN A 17 56.92 1.43 44.88
CA ASN A 17 57.18 2.70 45.60
C ASN A 17 57.32 3.92 44.64
N ARG A 18 57.23 5.14 45.21
CA ARG A 18 57.70 6.47 44.69
C ARG A 18 56.99 7.09 43.47
N GLU A 19 56.38 8.28 43.57
CA GLU A 19 56.88 9.65 43.85
C GLU A 19 57.56 10.34 42.64
N LEU A 20 57.34 11.62 42.30
CA LEU A 20 56.37 12.66 42.75
C LEU A 20 56.48 13.89 41.78
N LYS A 21 55.44 14.76 41.72
CA LYS A 21 55.41 16.14 41.14
C LYS A 21 55.38 16.28 39.60
N ASN A 22 54.68 17.25 38.98
CA ASN A 22 53.52 18.09 39.36
C ASN A 22 53.00 18.86 38.10
N PHE A 23 51.82 19.49 38.21
CA PHE A 23 51.20 20.53 37.33
C PHE A 23 50.26 20.13 36.17
N VAL A 24 48.95 20.25 36.45
CA VAL A 24 47.91 21.02 35.71
C VAL A 24 47.76 20.83 34.19
N LEU A 25 46.65 20.20 33.74
CA LEU A 25 45.47 20.89 33.15
C LEU A 25 44.25 19.94 33.05
N PHE A 26 43.09 20.49 32.68
CA PHE A 26 41.73 19.94 32.64
C PHE A 26 41.42 18.89 31.55
N LEU A 27 40.37 18.09 31.82
CA LEU A 27 39.41 17.48 30.89
C LEU A 27 39.92 16.71 29.65
N SER A 28 39.92 15.37 29.74
CA SER A 28 39.18 14.50 28.80
C SER A 28 39.28 13.03 29.23
N LEU A 29 38.12 12.34 29.22
CA LEU A 29 37.89 10.87 29.10
C LEU A 29 36.59 10.50 29.84
N ILE A 30 35.46 10.68 29.15
CA ILE A 30 34.23 9.97 29.50
C ILE A 30 34.43 8.51 29.08
N SER A 31 34.21 7.59 30.01
CA SER A 31 34.36 6.15 29.75
C SER A 31 33.31 5.64 28.78
N PHE A 32 33.72 4.96 27.71
CA PHE A 32 32.84 4.14 26.88
C PHE A 32 32.37 2.92 27.68
N SER A 33 31.30 3.07 28.46
CA SER A 33 30.75 1.99 29.31
C SER A 33 29.27 2.19 29.62
N ASN A 34 28.42 2.38 28.61
CA ASN A 34 26.98 2.09 28.64
C ASN A 34 26.38 2.27 27.23
N LEU A 35 26.44 1.21 26.42
CA LEU A 35 25.60 1.09 25.23
C LEU A 35 24.17 0.71 25.65
N ILE A 36 23.48 1.68 26.25
CA ILE A 36 22.01 1.75 26.17
C ILE A 36 21.74 2.56 24.91
N PHE A 37 20.97 2.01 23.98
CA PHE A 37 20.41 2.79 22.88
C PHE A 37 19.38 3.76 23.47
N SER A 38 19.85 4.93 23.89
CA SER A 38 19.00 6.01 24.38
C SER A 38 18.15 6.53 23.23
N ASN A 39 16.85 6.63 23.45
CA ASN A 39 15.88 7.25 22.54
C ASN A 39 16.49 8.43 21.78
N ASN A 40 16.41 8.40 20.44
CA ASN A 40 16.78 9.52 19.60
C ASN A 40 15.79 10.67 19.87
N THR A 41 16.09 11.51 20.86
CA THR A 41 15.43 12.81 21.02
C THR A 41 15.95 13.71 19.91
N PHE A 42 15.22 13.76 18.79
CA PHE A 42 15.56 14.63 17.68
C PHE A 42 15.42 16.08 18.14
N ALA A 43 16.56 16.78 18.22
CA ALA A 43 16.55 18.20 18.52
C ALA A 43 15.86 18.95 17.36
N SER A 44 14.95 19.86 17.69
CA SER A 44 14.23 20.70 16.73
C SER A 44 15.19 21.31 15.69
N TYR A 45 14.82 21.21 14.42
CA TYR A 45 15.70 21.58 13.31
C TYR A 45 16.15 23.04 13.43
N THR A 46 17.45 23.22 13.63
CA THR A 46 18.08 24.54 13.74
C THR A 46 18.98 24.75 12.52
N PRO A 47 18.68 25.71 11.62
CA PRO A 47 19.54 26.01 10.49
C PRO A 47 20.85 26.62 10.96
N THR A 48 21.94 26.19 10.33
CA THR A 48 23.32 26.61 10.58
C THR A 48 23.93 27.09 9.28
N LEU A 49 24.80 28.10 9.36
CA LEU A 49 25.55 28.60 8.22
C LEU A 49 26.96 28.98 8.69
N SER A 50 27.96 28.54 7.94
CA SER A 50 29.33 29.04 8.04
C SER A 50 29.90 29.27 6.65
N ALA A 51 30.71 30.31 6.51
CA ALA A 51 31.40 30.65 5.28
C ALA A 51 32.81 31.16 5.58
N SER A 52 33.76 30.85 4.70
CA SER A 52 35.16 31.26 4.83
C SER A 52 35.81 31.39 3.46
N VAL A 53 36.90 32.15 3.39
CA VAL A 53 37.78 32.22 2.21
C VAL A 53 39.19 31.84 2.66
N ASP A 54 39.86 30.98 1.89
CA ASP A 54 41.20 30.47 2.16
C ASP A 54 42.28 31.57 2.34
N ASN A 55 42.14 32.70 1.66
CA ASN A 55 43.00 33.87 1.82
C ASN A 55 42.19 35.17 1.97
N THR A 56 42.06 35.66 3.20
CA THR A 56 41.37 36.92 3.53
C THR A 56 42.20 38.18 3.26
N ALA A 57 43.48 38.04 2.90
CA ALA A 57 44.41 39.14 2.66
C ALA A 57 45.28 38.88 1.41
N ALA A 58 44.62 38.55 0.29
CA ALA A 58 45.27 38.34 -1.00
C ALA A 58 46.11 39.57 -1.39
N SER A 59 47.39 39.33 -1.74
CA SER A 59 48.33 40.38 -2.12
C SER A 59 49.10 39.99 -3.36
N VAL A 60 49.46 41.00 -4.17
CA VAL A 60 50.15 40.84 -5.45
C VAL A 60 51.31 41.82 -5.50
N ASN A 61 52.48 41.33 -5.89
CA ASN A 61 53.61 42.19 -6.20
C ASN A 61 53.45 42.75 -7.62
N GLY A 62 52.99 44.01 -7.73
CA GLY A 62 52.75 44.66 -9.02
C GLY A 62 53.95 44.65 -9.96
N ASN A 63 55.18 44.78 -9.44
CA ASN A 63 56.40 44.72 -10.25
C ASN A 63 56.65 43.33 -10.84
N GLN A 64 56.28 42.25 -10.16
CA GLN A 64 56.36 40.90 -10.74
C GLN A 64 55.36 40.71 -11.88
N VAL A 65 54.17 41.30 -11.77
CA VAL A 65 53.15 41.26 -12.82
C VAL A 65 53.57 42.09 -14.02
N ILE A 66 54.00 43.35 -13.83
CA ILE A 66 54.41 44.26 -14.92
C ILE A 66 55.60 43.71 -15.73
N ASN A 67 56.50 42.96 -15.08
CA ASN A 67 57.64 42.30 -15.74
C ASN A 67 57.34 40.89 -16.27
N SER A 68 56.10 40.38 -16.15
CA SER A 68 55.71 39.08 -16.70
C SER A 68 55.50 39.13 -18.22
N ALA A 69 55.68 38.00 -18.91
CA ALA A 69 55.63 37.92 -20.38
C ALA A 69 54.32 38.44 -21.02
N HIS A 70 53.22 38.45 -20.27
CA HIS A 70 51.90 38.92 -20.73
C HIS A 70 51.37 40.10 -19.92
N LYS A 71 52.15 40.58 -18.94
CA LYS A 71 51.77 41.59 -17.93
C LYS A 71 50.49 41.26 -17.14
N THR A 72 50.12 39.98 -17.07
CA THR A 72 48.93 39.46 -16.38
C THR A 72 49.30 38.62 -15.16
N THR A 73 48.35 38.48 -14.23
CA THR A 73 48.39 37.48 -13.16
C THR A 73 46.98 36.95 -12.85
N GLU A 74 46.93 35.79 -12.20
CA GLU A 74 45.72 35.13 -11.73
C GLU A 74 45.90 34.71 -10.28
N ILE A 75 44.99 35.11 -9.40
CA ILE A 75 44.99 34.80 -7.96
C ILE A 75 43.83 33.84 -7.69
N PRO A 76 44.06 32.56 -7.35
CA PRO A 76 43.01 31.68 -6.89
C PRO A 76 42.60 32.03 -5.45
N LEU A 77 41.31 31.93 -5.17
CA LEU A 77 40.65 32.02 -3.88
C LEU A 77 39.62 30.88 -3.79
N SER A 78 39.40 30.35 -2.60
CA SER A 78 38.45 29.25 -2.35
C SER A 78 37.41 29.70 -1.35
N LEU A 79 36.19 29.99 -1.83
CA LEU A 79 35.03 30.24 -0.99
C LEU A 79 34.51 28.89 -0.47
N THR A 80 34.60 28.64 0.83
CA THR A 80 34.06 27.43 1.45
C THR A 80 32.83 27.77 2.27
N VAL A 81 31.71 27.13 1.97
CA VAL A 81 30.41 27.28 2.66
C VAL A 81 29.99 25.92 3.22
N ASN A 82 29.37 25.94 4.40
CA ASN A 82 28.73 24.76 4.99
C ASN A 82 27.43 25.20 5.66
N THR A 83 26.33 24.55 5.28
CA THR A 83 25.00 24.73 5.86
C THR A 83 24.20 23.42 5.86
N ASN A 84 23.52 23.14 6.97
CA ASN A 84 22.52 22.07 7.04
C ASN A 84 21.15 22.47 6.45
N ASN A 85 21.03 23.67 5.85
CA ASN A 85 19.75 24.10 5.28
C ASN A 85 19.29 23.16 4.16
N LYS A 86 18.11 22.54 4.33
CA LYS A 86 17.56 21.54 3.41
C LYS A 86 17.38 22.02 1.96
N THR A 87 17.17 23.32 1.70
CA THR A 87 17.07 23.92 0.35
C THR A 87 18.36 24.61 -0.12
N GLY A 88 19.44 24.58 0.67
CA GLY A 88 20.76 25.07 0.28
C GLY A 88 20.99 26.56 0.56
N TYR A 89 21.76 27.23 -0.30
CA TYR A 89 22.14 28.64 -0.14
C TYR A 89 22.34 29.36 -1.47
N THR A 90 22.32 30.68 -1.40
CA THR A 90 22.71 31.61 -2.46
C THR A 90 23.90 32.45 -1.99
N ALA A 91 24.92 32.61 -2.83
CA ALA A 91 26.08 33.44 -2.57
C ALA A 91 26.23 34.55 -3.60
N THR A 92 26.50 35.77 -3.13
CA THR A 92 26.75 36.95 -3.95
C THR A 92 28.15 37.53 -3.70
N LEU A 93 28.64 38.31 -4.66
CA LEU A 93 29.91 39.02 -4.63
C LEU A 93 29.68 40.50 -4.96
N ASN A 94 30.37 41.40 -4.25
CA ASN A 94 30.47 42.83 -4.54
C ASN A 94 31.76 43.45 -3.95
N SER A 95 32.17 44.61 -4.42
CA SER A 95 33.10 45.49 -3.68
C SER A 95 32.42 46.09 -2.43
N GLU A 96 33.19 46.45 -1.40
CA GLU A 96 32.68 47.04 -0.16
C GLU A 96 31.92 48.37 -0.37
N THR A 97 32.16 49.05 -1.49
CA THR A 97 31.44 50.25 -1.92
C THR A 97 31.13 50.15 -3.42
N ASP A 98 30.51 51.17 -4.02
CA ASP A 98 30.37 51.26 -5.47
C ASP A 98 31.69 51.52 -6.23
N GLU A 99 32.78 51.80 -5.51
CA GLU A 99 34.12 51.80 -6.10
C GLU A 99 34.57 50.36 -6.36
N THR A 100 34.67 50.00 -7.65
CA THR A 100 35.06 48.66 -8.12
C THR A 100 36.54 48.61 -8.55
N ALA A 101 37.26 49.73 -8.59
CA ALA A 101 38.69 49.77 -8.85
C ALA A 101 39.52 49.44 -7.60
N LEU A 102 40.74 48.92 -7.76
CA LEU A 102 41.75 49.01 -6.71
C LEU A 102 42.25 50.46 -6.69
N VAL A 103 42.15 51.14 -5.54
CA VAL A 103 42.53 52.56 -5.39
C VAL A 103 43.90 52.66 -4.72
N ASN A 104 44.79 53.50 -5.27
CA ASN A 104 46.03 53.87 -4.59
C ASN A 104 45.76 55.00 -3.58
N ASN A 105 45.75 54.67 -2.29
CA ASN A 105 45.43 55.62 -1.23
C ASN A 105 46.51 56.69 -1.02
N ASP A 106 47.72 56.46 -1.52
CA ASP A 106 48.85 57.38 -1.43
C ASP A 106 48.93 58.35 -2.64
N SER A 107 48.10 58.14 -3.67
CA SER A 107 48.14 58.90 -4.93
C SER A 107 47.52 60.27 -4.82
N THR A 108 48.27 61.31 -5.18
CA THR A 108 47.73 62.69 -5.31
C THR A 108 46.92 62.89 -6.60
N ASN A 109 46.99 61.95 -7.55
CA ASN A 109 46.31 62.00 -8.84
C ASN A 109 45.10 61.05 -8.92
N GLY A 110 44.78 60.34 -7.83
CA GLY A 110 43.67 59.38 -7.79
C GLY A 110 43.91 58.12 -8.65
N ALA A 111 45.14 57.63 -8.70
CA ALA A 111 45.52 56.48 -9.53
C ALA A 111 44.77 55.20 -9.13
N LYS A 112 44.29 54.46 -10.14
CA LYS A 112 43.41 53.28 -9.98
C LYS A 112 43.79 52.13 -10.92
N ILE A 113 43.42 50.92 -10.54
CA ILE A 113 43.35 49.74 -11.42
C ILE A 113 41.86 49.40 -11.55
N ASN A 114 41.26 49.69 -12.69
CA ASN A 114 39.80 49.69 -12.85
C ASN A 114 39.23 48.28 -13.00
N SER A 115 37.97 48.08 -12.60
CA SER A 115 37.21 46.89 -13.01
C SER A 115 37.17 46.78 -14.55
N ILE A 116 37.26 45.57 -15.11
CA ILE A 116 37.05 45.36 -16.56
C ILE A 116 35.63 45.78 -16.96
N SER A 117 35.45 46.29 -18.18
CA SER A 117 34.16 46.83 -18.66
C SER A 117 33.23 45.78 -19.27
N SER A 118 33.70 44.57 -19.55
CA SER A 118 32.93 43.50 -20.17
C SER A 118 33.52 42.13 -19.85
N ILE A 119 32.75 41.07 -20.12
CA ILE A 119 33.16 39.68 -19.88
C ILE A 119 34.18 39.24 -20.95
N GLY A 120 35.31 38.65 -20.54
CA GLY A 120 36.33 38.17 -21.49
C GLY A 120 37.50 37.38 -20.86
N PRO A 121 38.37 36.80 -21.69
CA PRO A 121 39.54 36.06 -21.22
C PRO A 121 40.64 37.01 -20.71
N LEU A 122 41.47 36.53 -19.76
CA LEU A 122 42.50 37.33 -19.08
C LEU A 122 43.47 38.07 -20.04
N GLY A 123 43.88 37.43 -21.14
CA GLY A 123 44.76 38.06 -22.13
C GLY A 123 44.15 39.28 -22.83
N GLY A 124 42.81 39.32 -22.94
CA GLY A 124 42.03 40.39 -23.56
C GLY A 124 41.79 41.61 -22.68
N PHE A 125 42.30 41.63 -21.44
CA PHE A 125 42.14 42.76 -20.53
C PHE A 125 42.79 44.03 -21.10
N SER A 126 42.22 45.19 -20.76
CA SER A 126 42.88 46.49 -20.91
C SER A 126 44.05 46.60 -19.93
N ASN A 127 44.96 47.54 -20.18
CA ASN A 127 46.02 47.82 -19.21
C ASN A 127 45.42 48.46 -17.95
N ASN A 128 45.98 48.09 -16.79
CA ASN A 128 45.53 48.52 -15.46
C ASN A 128 44.07 48.18 -15.17
N THR A 129 43.66 46.95 -15.47
CA THR A 129 42.33 46.43 -15.10
C THR A 129 42.36 45.09 -14.37
N TRP A 130 41.29 44.81 -13.63
CA TRP A 130 41.07 43.57 -12.90
C TRP A 130 39.61 43.09 -13.00
N GLY A 131 39.38 41.80 -12.75
CA GLY A 131 38.07 41.15 -12.83
C GLY A 131 38.07 39.80 -12.11
N TYR A 132 36.91 39.15 -12.03
CA TYR A 132 36.76 37.85 -11.34
C TYR A 132 36.21 36.77 -12.28
N LYS A 133 36.61 35.51 -12.10
CA LYS A 133 35.92 34.33 -12.66
C LYS A 133 35.52 33.39 -11.53
N PHE A 134 34.40 32.70 -11.65
CA PHE A 134 33.89 31.78 -10.62
C PHE A 134 33.60 30.39 -11.21
N GLY A 135 33.87 29.34 -10.43
CA GLY A 135 33.70 27.94 -10.84
C GLY A 135 34.49 27.60 -12.10
N ALA A 136 33.88 26.81 -12.99
CA ALA A 136 34.48 26.38 -14.26
C ALA A 136 34.46 27.45 -15.38
N SER A 137 34.17 28.72 -15.07
CA SER A 137 34.08 29.80 -16.07
C SER A 137 35.44 30.07 -16.72
N SER A 138 35.50 30.06 -18.06
CA SER A 138 36.73 30.38 -18.82
C SER A 138 37.03 31.88 -18.90
N ASN A 139 36.01 32.72 -18.69
CA ASN A 139 36.06 34.17 -18.82
C ASN A 139 35.90 34.86 -17.46
N TYR A 140 36.47 36.05 -17.37
CA TYR A 140 36.32 36.96 -16.23
C TYR A 140 35.18 37.94 -16.49
N ALA A 141 34.47 38.30 -15.43
CA ALA A 141 33.46 39.34 -15.39
C ALA A 141 34.00 40.61 -14.66
N PRO A 142 33.38 41.78 -14.92
CA PRO A 142 33.58 42.99 -14.14
C PRO A 142 33.42 42.73 -12.65
N ILE A 143 34.28 43.32 -11.81
CA ILE A 143 34.05 43.39 -10.36
C ILE A 143 32.71 44.12 -10.12
N PRO A 144 31.74 43.48 -9.44
CA PRO A 144 30.41 44.04 -9.19
C PRO A 144 30.43 45.09 -8.06
N ALA A 145 29.62 46.13 -8.22
CA ALA A 145 29.51 47.23 -7.26
C ALA A 145 28.58 46.87 -6.07
N LEU A 146 28.70 47.56 -4.94
CA LEU A 146 27.82 47.35 -3.77
C LEU A 146 26.32 47.48 -4.12
N SER A 147 25.97 48.47 -4.95
CA SER A 147 24.61 48.69 -5.45
C SER A 147 24.10 47.61 -6.41
N THR A 148 24.98 46.79 -6.98
CA THR A 148 24.66 45.74 -7.96
C THR A 148 25.46 44.45 -7.71
N PRO A 149 25.27 43.74 -6.58
CA PRO A 149 25.98 42.50 -6.28
C PRO A 149 25.66 41.41 -7.31
N ALA A 150 26.69 40.66 -7.73
CA ALA A 150 26.51 39.54 -8.64
C ALA A 150 26.20 38.26 -7.86
N GLN A 151 25.15 37.52 -8.25
CA GLN A 151 24.95 36.15 -7.79
C GLN A 151 26.02 35.26 -8.44
N ILE A 152 26.89 34.67 -7.61
CA ILE A 152 28.00 33.80 -8.07
C ILE A 152 27.66 32.31 -7.93
N LEU A 153 26.79 31.94 -6.98
CA LEU A 153 26.37 30.57 -6.76
C LEU A 153 24.96 30.52 -6.17
N GLN A 154 24.20 29.49 -6.55
CA GLN A 154 22.95 29.11 -5.92
C GLN A 154 22.86 27.58 -5.94
N THR A 155 22.70 26.97 -4.77
CA THR A 155 22.47 25.53 -4.62
C THR A 155 20.98 25.25 -4.42
N ALA A 156 20.55 24.02 -4.70
CA ALA A 156 19.14 23.61 -4.65
C ALA A 156 18.83 22.60 -3.52
N GLY A 157 19.79 22.32 -2.64
CA GLY A 157 19.67 21.35 -1.57
C GLY A 157 20.79 21.51 -0.53
N LYS A 158 20.70 20.76 0.57
CA LYS A 158 21.68 20.80 1.67
C LYS A 158 23.11 20.53 1.19
N THR A 159 24.06 21.20 1.84
CA THR A 159 25.48 20.90 1.65
C THR A 159 25.84 19.59 2.35
N ASN A 160 26.69 18.77 1.73
CA ASN A 160 27.20 17.54 2.35
C ASN A 160 28.50 17.81 3.14
N GLY A 161 28.42 18.76 4.08
CA GLY A 161 29.56 19.29 4.81
C GLY A 161 30.13 20.55 4.16
N ASN A 162 31.46 20.63 4.03
CA ASN A 162 32.12 21.80 3.44
C ASN A 162 32.09 21.75 1.91
N GLU A 163 31.39 22.68 1.27
CA GLU A 163 31.43 22.90 -0.18
C GLU A 163 32.39 24.06 -0.51
N SER A 164 33.48 23.74 -1.20
CA SER A 164 34.48 24.72 -1.65
C SER A 164 34.29 25.04 -3.13
N SER A 165 34.07 26.32 -3.43
CA SER A 165 33.95 26.86 -4.79
C SER A 165 35.12 27.79 -5.11
N GLN A 166 35.71 27.61 -6.29
CA GLN A 166 36.86 28.40 -6.73
C GLN A 166 36.42 29.76 -7.31
N LEU A 167 37.03 30.84 -6.82
CA LEU A 167 36.97 32.19 -7.38
C LEU A 167 38.39 32.59 -7.77
N ASN A 168 38.62 33.08 -8.98
CA ASN A 168 39.95 33.56 -9.37
C ASN A 168 39.88 35.03 -9.75
N ILE A 169 40.78 35.84 -9.21
CA ILE A 169 40.95 37.24 -9.56
C ILE A 169 41.98 37.35 -10.68
N GLY A 170 41.59 37.92 -11.81
CA GLY A 170 42.45 38.19 -12.95
C GLY A 170 42.87 39.65 -12.96
N MET A 171 44.11 39.93 -13.30
CA MET A 171 44.65 41.29 -13.38
C MET A 171 45.59 41.45 -14.57
N LYS A 172 45.62 42.66 -15.14
CA LYS A 172 46.61 43.09 -16.14
C LYS A 172 47.12 44.49 -15.81
N LEU A 173 48.44 44.63 -15.64
CA LEU A 173 49.07 45.88 -15.20
C LEU A 173 50.03 46.42 -16.27
N SER A 174 50.32 47.72 -16.22
CA SER A 174 51.38 48.33 -17.04
C SER A 174 52.31 49.21 -16.21
N ASP A 175 53.44 49.55 -16.85
CA ASP A 175 54.57 50.31 -16.32
C ASP A 175 54.28 51.80 -16.07
N ASN A 176 53.09 52.28 -16.42
CA ASN A 176 52.61 53.64 -16.16
C ASN A 176 51.84 53.79 -14.84
N LEU A 177 51.79 52.77 -13.99
CA LEU A 177 51.16 52.86 -12.67
C LEU A 177 52.01 53.70 -11.70
N GLU A 178 51.34 54.52 -10.90
CA GLU A 178 51.98 55.26 -9.82
C GLU A 178 52.45 54.29 -8.72
N SER A 179 53.63 54.53 -8.14
CA SER A 179 54.10 53.71 -7.02
C SER A 179 53.21 53.93 -5.79
N GLY A 180 52.72 52.87 -5.16
CA GLY A 180 51.89 52.95 -3.97
C GLY A 180 51.10 51.67 -3.71
N ARG A 181 50.22 51.71 -2.71
CA ARG A 181 49.42 50.55 -2.31
C ARG A 181 47.99 50.63 -2.88
N TYR A 182 47.72 49.80 -3.90
CA TYR A 182 46.39 49.66 -4.49
C TYR A 182 45.54 48.69 -3.68
N THR A 183 44.36 49.13 -3.21
CA THR A 183 43.45 48.31 -2.39
C THR A 183 41.99 48.44 -2.82
N ASN A 184 41.25 47.33 -2.72
CA ASN A 184 39.80 47.25 -2.62
C ASN A 184 39.49 46.01 -1.76
N LYS A 185 38.26 45.89 -1.26
CA LYS A 185 37.79 44.78 -0.43
C LYS A 185 36.57 44.16 -1.08
N LEU A 186 36.66 42.87 -1.38
CA LEU A 186 35.53 42.09 -1.86
C LEU A 186 34.73 41.55 -0.67
N ILE A 187 33.41 41.64 -0.78
CA ILE A 187 32.44 41.12 0.16
C ILE A 187 31.74 39.93 -0.50
N PHE A 188 31.75 38.80 0.19
CA PHE A 188 30.88 37.67 -0.12
C PHE A 188 29.70 37.71 0.84
N SER A 189 28.48 37.71 0.32
CA SER A 189 27.28 37.56 1.14
C SER A 189 26.68 36.19 0.88
N ILE A 190 26.48 35.39 1.93
CA ILE A 190 25.92 34.04 1.83
C ILE A 190 24.60 34.05 2.61
N LEU A 191 23.52 33.67 1.94
CA LEU A 191 22.18 33.57 2.50
C LEU A 191 21.68 32.14 2.30
N THR A 192 21.24 31.47 3.36
CA THR A 192 20.55 30.19 3.22
C THR A 192 19.22 30.39 2.51
N ASN A 193 18.85 29.47 1.61
CA ASN A 193 17.59 29.56 0.90
C ASN A 193 16.40 29.41 1.87
N ASN A 194 15.24 29.97 1.49
CA ASN A 194 14.02 29.83 2.29
C ASN A 194 13.66 28.34 2.43
N TYR A 195 13.26 27.95 3.64
CA TYR A 195 12.80 26.62 3.96
C TYR A 195 11.70 26.70 5.02
N ASP A 196 10.53 26.17 4.70
CA ASP A 196 9.42 26.02 5.64
C ASP A 196 9.56 24.65 6.33
N PRO A 197 9.83 24.59 7.66
CA PRO A 197 9.97 23.33 8.37
C PRO A 197 8.67 22.52 8.38
N ILE A 198 8.78 21.20 8.42
CA ILE A 198 7.62 20.30 8.31
C ILE A 198 7.58 19.25 9.42
N ALA A 199 6.40 19.03 10.00
CA ALA A 199 6.14 17.88 10.87
C ALA A 199 5.67 16.69 10.02
N ILE A 200 6.32 15.54 10.20
CA ILE A 200 5.98 14.30 9.50
C ILE A 200 5.83 13.19 10.54
N MET A 201 4.72 12.44 10.53
CA MET A 201 4.59 11.23 11.33
C MET A 201 5.45 10.09 10.75
N THR A 202 5.98 9.27 11.66
CA THR A 202 6.62 7.99 11.34
C THR A 202 5.72 7.07 10.49
N GLU A 203 6.32 6.06 9.85
CA GLU A 203 5.63 5.06 9.04
C GLU A 203 4.45 4.42 9.79
N GLY A 204 3.37 4.12 9.05
CA GLY A 204 2.12 3.62 9.62
C GLY A 204 2.27 2.39 10.54
N PRO A 205 3.12 1.39 10.24
CA PRO A 205 3.36 0.26 11.13
C PRO A 205 4.03 0.64 12.47
N ASP A 206 5.05 1.50 12.45
CA ASP A 206 5.75 1.98 13.65
C ASP A 206 4.84 2.86 14.52
N PHE A 207 4.06 3.75 13.89
CA PHE A 207 3.03 4.52 14.57
C PHE A 207 2.00 3.60 15.24
N ASN A 208 1.52 2.57 14.54
CA ASN A 208 0.52 1.64 15.05
C ASN A 208 1.04 0.82 16.24
N GLU A 209 2.30 0.38 16.19
CA GLU A 209 2.96 -0.31 17.30
C GLU A 209 3.11 0.61 18.52
N LYS A 210 3.65 1.82 18.34
CA LYS A 210 3.81 2.82 19.41
C LYS A 210 2.48 3.24 20.03
N LEU A 211 1.41 3.36 19.24
CA LEU A 211 0.07 3.68 19.73
C LEU A 211 -0.52 2.51 20.56
N LYS A 212 -0.40 1.27 20.09
CA LYS A 212 -0.85 0.08 20.83
C LYS A 212 -0.03 -0.17 22.11
N ALA A 213 1.25 0.19 22.13
CA ALA A 213 2.12 0.05 23.29
C ALA A 213 1.71 0.93 24.49
N LEU A 214 0.81 1.91 24.29
CA LEU A 214 0.23 2.70 25.38
C LEU A 214 -0.91 1.96 26.13
N GLU A 215 -1.50 0.93 25.51
CA GLU A 215 -2.55 0.14 26.16
C GLU A 215 -1.99 -0.80 27.23
N THR A 216 -2.81 -1.10 28.23
CA THR A 216 -2.53 -2.15 29.22
C THR A 216 -3.67 -3.18 29.25
N ALA A 217 -3.61 -4.11 30.20
CA ALA A 217 -4.70 -5.06 30.45
C ALA A 217 -5.99 -4.37 30.96
N THR A 218 -5.88 -3.20 31.61
CA THR A 218 -7.02 -2.46 32.19
C THR A 218 -7.33 -1.15 31.50
N ASN A 219 -6.37 -0.60 30.74
CA ASN A 219 -6.51 0.67 30.05
C ASN A 219 -6.48 0.46 28.54
N LYS A 220 -7.58 0.82 27.87
CA LYS A 220 -7.74 0.73 26.42
C LYS A 220 -7.98 2.11 25.83
N ILE A 221 -7.54 2.31 24.59
CA ILE A 221 -7.70 3.58 23.88
C ILE A 221 -9.10 3.60 23.24
N GLU A 222 -9.95 4.48 23.74
CA GLU A 222 -11.30 4.70 23.21
C GLU A 222 -11.37 5.95 22.31
N HIS A 223 -10.41 6.87 22.43
CA HIS A 223 -10.36 8.10 21.64
C HIS A 223 -8.93 8.42 21.17
N PHE A 224 -8.78 8.96 19.96
CA PHE A 224 -7.51 9.52 19.47
C PHE A 224 -7.75 10.94 18.92
N LYS A 225 -6.94 11.92 19.33
CA LYS A 225 -6.99 13.30 18.82
C LYS A 225 -5.70 14.09 19.07
N LYS A 226 -5.57 15.24 18.40
CA LYS A 226 -4.50 16.20 18.67
C LYS A 226 -4.75 16.96 19.98
N SER A 227 -3.68 17.23 20.75
CA SER A 227 -3.70 18.13 21.89
C SER A 227 -3.43 19.57 21.46
N THR A 228 -4.17 20.53 22.02
CA THR A 228 -3.92 21.97 21.82
C THR A 228 -2.82 22.53 22.73
N VAL A 229 -2.32 21.73 23.68
CA VAL A 229 -1.26 22.09 24.63
C VAL A 229 -0.16 21.04 24.64
N THR A 230 1.06 21.48 24.99
CA THR A 230 2.18 20.57 25.21
C THR A 230 1.86 19.55 26.32
N PRO A 231 2.37 18.31 26.24
CA PRO A 231 2.26 17.36 27.34
C PRO A 231 2.98 17.89 28.58
N ALA A 232 2.40 17.63 29.76
CA ALA A 232 3.05 17.99 31.02
C ALA A 232 4.34 17.18 31.21
N ALA A 233 5.37 17.77 31.81
CA ALA A 233 6.68 17.12 32.01
C ALA A 233 6.65 15.83 32.87
N SER A 234 5.53 15.54 33.54
CA SER A 234 5.27 14.31 34.28
C SER A 234 4.59 13.21 33.45
N MET A 235 4.20 13.48 32.21
CA MET A 235 3.56 12.50 31.32
C MET A 235 4.63 11.64 30.62
N ASN A 236 4.42 10.33 30.64
CA ASN A 236 5.21 9.40 29.83
C ASN A 236 4.83 9.60 28.35
N THR A 237 5.70 10.26 27.60
CA THR A 237 5.54 10.52 26.16
C THR A 237 6.47 9.64 25.34
N THR A 238 6.05 9.32 24.12
CA THR A 238 6.84 8.60 23.11
C THR A 238 6.91 9.44 21.85
N ASN A 239 8.07 9.45 21.16
CA ASN A 239 8.27 10.18 19.90
C ASN A 239 7.72 9.36 18.72
N ILE A 240 6.93 10.01 17.87
CA ILE A 240 6.28 9.44 16.67
C ILE A 240 6.53 10.28 15.40
N GLU A 241 7.51 11.18 15.43
CA GLU A 241 8.03 11.82 14.22
C GLU A 241 8.86 10.85 13.36
N ASP A 242 8.84 11.10 12.05
CA ASP A 242 9.74 10.49 11.05
C ASP A 242 11.13 11.15 11.07
N GLU A 243 12.17 10.44 10.60
CA GLU A 243 13.55 10.97 10.55
C GLU A 243 13.71 12.22 9.67
N ALA A 244 12.83 12.43 8.69
CA ALA A 244 12.83 13.64 7.85
C ALA A 244 12.05 14.82 8.46
N SER A 245 11.32 14.61 9.57
CA SER A 245 10.58 15.65 10.30
C SER A 245 11.53 16.69 10.92
N ASP A 246 11.13 17.95 10.90
CA ASP A 246 11.84 19.06 11.56
C ASP A 246 11.37 19.30 13.01
N TYR A 247 10.21 18.73 13.35
CA TYR A 247 9.55 18.88 14.64
C TYR A 247 9.41 17.52 15.33
N GLU A 248 9.59 17.50 16.65
CA GLU A 248 9.17 16.37 17.48
C GLU A 248 7.64 16.25 17.46
N ILE A 249 7.14 15.01 17.43
CA ILE A 249 5.71 14.70 17.57
C ILE A 249 5.57 13.76 18.78
N LYS A 250 5.04 14.29 19.88
CA LYS A 250 4.89 13.55 21.14
C LYS A 250 3.55 12.85 21.18
N LEU A 251 3.53 11.56 21.50
CA LEU A 251 2.34 10.74 21.74
C LEU A 251 2.29 10.31 23.21
N TRP A 252 1.10 10.35 23.83
CA TRP A 252 0.86 9.80 25.17
C TRP A 252 -0.59 9.37 25.35
N PHE A 253 -0.88 8.69 26.45
CA PHE A 253 -2.23 8.23 26.79
C PHE A 253 -2.68 8.78 28.15
N ASN A 254 -3.91 9.27 28.23
CA ASN A 254 -4.56 9.66 29.47
C ASN A 254 -5.57 8.58 29.89
N PRO A 255 -5.33 7.83 30.99
CA PRO A 255 -6.27 6.79 31.45
C PRO A 255 -7.59 7.35 31.99
N THR A 256 -7.66 8.65 32.30
CA THR A 256 -8.85 9.27 32.92
C THR A 256 -9.98 9.47 31.91
N ASP A 257 -9.64 9.91 30.70
CA ASP A 257 -10.56 10.12 29.57
C ASP A 257 -10.35 9.08 28.45
N LYS A 258 -9.51 8.07 28.70
CA LYS A 258 -9.12 7.00 27.77
C LYS A 258 -8.68 7.49 26.38
N THR A 259 -8.13 8.70 26.32
CA THR A 259 -7.72 9.33 25.07
C THR A 259 -6.21 9.17 24.86
N ALA A 260 -5.82 8.67 23.70
CA ALA A 260 -4.48 8.84 23.16
C ALA A 260 -4.38 10.25 22.54
N TYR A 261 -3.46 11.04 23.06
CA TYR A 261 -3.19 12.40 22.61
C TYR A 261 -1.85 12.44 21.88
N TYR A 262 -1.78 13.21 20.81
CA TYR A 262 -0.50 13.61 20.23
C TYR A 262 -0.36 15.14 20.17
N TYR A 263 0.88 15.63 20.17
CA TYR A 263 1.21 17.05 20.05
C TYR A 263 2.40 17.26 19.12
N ALA A 264 2.25 18.25 18.25
CA ALA A 264 3.32 18.87 17.47
C ALA A 264 3.07 20.38 17.50
N GLU A 265 4.14 21.19 17.37
CA GLU A 265 4.03 22.65 17.33
C GLU A 265 3.23 23.18 16.12
N PRO A 266 3.50 22.75 14.87
CA PRO A 266 2.73 23.22 13.72
C PRO A 266 1.32 22.64 13.71
N GLU A 267 0.37 23.37 13.10
CA GLU A 267 -1.01 22.88 13.04
C GLU A 267 -1.16 21.68 12.11
N LYS A 268 -0.43 21.71 10.99
CA LYS A 268 -0.45 20.73 9.90
C LYS A 268 0.62 19.66 10.11
N ILE A 269 0.23 18.39 10.09
CA ILE A 269 1.14 17.24 10.19
C ILE A 269 1.01 16.39 8.92
N TYR A 270 2.11 16.17 8.21
CA TYR A 270 2.11 15.24 7.08
C TYR A 270 2.13 13.79 7.59
N LEU A 271 1.33 12.91 6.98
CA LEU A 271 1.54 11.48 7.14
C LEU A 271 2.71 11.01 6.26
N ASN A 272 3.30 9.87 6.64
CA ASN A 272 4.38 9.24 5.90
C ASN A 272 3.93 8.81 4.50
N GLU A 273 4.87 8.66 3.57
CA GLU A 273 4.60 8.06 2.25
C GLU A 273 4.02 6.64 2.43
N ASP A 274 4.53 5.88 3.41
CA ASP A 274 3.95 4.62 3.84
C ASP A 274 3.03 4.79 5.07
N SER A 275 1.74 5.04 4.81
CA SER A 275 0.70 5.13 5.84
C SER A 275 -0.04 3.80 6.08
N ASN A 276 0.51 2.66 5.64
CA ASN A 276 -0.15 1.37 5.81
C ASN A 276 -0.37 1.02 7.30
N ARG A 277 -1.49 0.37 7.60
CA ARG A 277 -1.84 -0.17 8.94
C ARG A 277 -1.93 0.86 10.08
N MET A 278 -1.83 2.17 9.83
CA MET A 278 -1.64 3.19 10.87
C MET A 278 -2.64 3.10 12.05
N PHE A 279 -3.92 2.86 11.77
CA PHE A 279 -4.99 2.69 12.77
C PHE A 279 -5.57 1.27 12.83
N ARG A 280 -4.88 0.29 12.23
CA ARG A 280 -5.36 -1.10 12.12
C ARG A 280 -5.48 -1.79 13.47
N ASP A 281 -6.50 -2.63 13.62
CA ASP A 281 -6.78 -3.45 14.81
C ASP A 281 -6.95 -2.64 16.11
N LEU A 282 -7.28 -1.36 16.03
CA LEU A 282 -7.66 -0.53 17.19
C LEU A 282 -9.12 -0.77 17.56
N SER A 283 -9.46 -2.02 17.91
CA SER A 283 -10.85 -2.48 18.05
C SER A 283 -11.64 -1.73 19.13
N ASN A 284 -10.97 -1.16 20.14
CA ASN A 284 -11.61 -0.40 21.22
C ASN A 284 -11.92 1.06 20.84
N LEU A 285 -11.39 1.57 19.73
CA LEU A 285 -11.47 2.99 19.38
C LEU A 285 -12.89 3.37 18.94
N ILE A 286 -13.50 4.30 19.67
CA ILE A 286 -14.86 4.81 19.46
C ILE A 286 -14.85 6.11 18.64
N SER A 287 -13.80 6.93 18.78
CA SER A 287 -13.63 8.15 17.96
C SER A 287 -12.20 8.37 17.52
N LEU A 288 -12.03 8.69 16.23
CA LEU A 288 -10.76 9.00 15.60
C LEU A 288 -10.80 10.39 14.97
N ASP A 289 -10.01 11.32 15.49
CA ASP A 289 -9.79 12.64 14.90
C ASP A 289 -8.47 12.66 14.10
N VAL A 290 -8.60 12.86 12.79
CA VAL A 290 -7.53 12.95 11.79
C VAL A 290 -7.51 14.30 11.09
N SER A 291 -8.24 15.30 11.60
CA SER A 291 -8.51 16.57 10.89
C SER A 291 -7.28 17.44 10.60
N SER A 292 -6.21 17.28 11.37
CA SER A 292 -4.93 17.99 11.25
C SER A 292 -3.88 17.25 10.40
N PHE A 293 -4.23 16.08 9.85
CA PHE A 293 -3.37 15.33 8.94
C PHE A 293 -3.45 15.86 7.51
N ASP A 294 -2.29 15.91 6.85
CA ASP A 294 -2.16 16.07 5.41
C ASP A 294 -1.61 14.77 4.81
N THR A 295 -2.36 14.18 3.89
CA THR A 295 -2.00 12.91 3.23
C THR A 295 -1.43 13.09 1.82
N SER A 296 -1.12 14.31 1.38
CA SER A 296 -0.59 14.61 0.03
C SER A 296 0.80 14.00 -0.26
N LYS A 297 1.40 13.33 0.72
CA LYS A 297 2.62 12.52 0.57
C LYS A 297 2.36 11.01 0.53
N ALA A 298 1.24 10.54 1.06
CA ALA A 298 0.95 9.12 1.19
C ALA A 298 0.83 8.47 -0.21
N THR A 299 1.59 7.40 -0.43
CA THR A 299 1.52 6.54 -1.62
C THR A 299 0.90 5.18 -1.28
N ASN A 300 0.97 4.76 -0.02
CA ASN A 300 0.40 3.52 0.49
C ASN A 300 -0.58 3.79 1.64
N MET A 301 -1.83 3.31 1.53
CA MET A 301 -2.84 3.36 2.59
C MET A 301 -3.42 1.96 2.91
N GLU A 302 -2.69 0.89 2.62
CA GLU A 302 -3.15 -0.48 2.83
C GLU A 302 -3.57 -0.76 4.28
N THR A 303 -4.80 -1.22 4.46
CA THR A 303 -5.40 -1.59 5.76
C THR A 303 -5.32 -0.49 6.83
N MET A 304 -5.17 0.79 6.43
CA MET A 304 -4.97 1.93 7.32
C MET A 304 -6.02 2.04 8.44
N PHE A 305 -7.29 1.77 8.12
CA PHE A 305 -8.44 1.81 9.03
C PHE A 305 -9.16 0.46 9.13
N SER A 306 -8.44 -0.66 8.99
CA SER A 306 -9.03 -2.00 9.03
C SER A 306 -9.18 -2.53 10.46
N ARG A 307 -10.25 -3.31 10.71
CA ARG A 307 -10.55 -3.98 11.99
C ARG A 307 -10.75 -3.02 13.17
N MET A 308 -11.34 -1.85 12.91
CA MET A 308 -11.66 -0.84 13.93
C MET A 308 -13.09 -1.06 14.47
N SER A 309 -13.30 -2.18 15.16
CA SER A 309 -14.64 -2.74 15.45
C SER A 309 -15.63 -1.82 16.19
N ASN A 310 -15.18 -0.84 16.97
CA ASN A 310 -16.08 0.09 17.69
C ASN A 310 -16.29 1.44 16.97
N LEU A 311 -15.66 1.68 15.81
CA LEU A 311 -15.70 2.97 15.13
C LEU A 311 -16.96 3.13 14.26
N THR A 312 -17.88 3.99 14.68
CA THR A 312 -19.19 4.17 14.03
C THR A 312 -19.24 5.24 12.94
N THR A 313 -18.28 6.18 12.95
CA THR A 313 -18.13 7.29 12.00
C THR A 313 -16.65 7.62 11.79
N LEU A 314 -16.30 8.10 10.60
CA LEU A 314 -14.93 8.51 10.26
C LEU A 314 -14.99 9.70 9.28
N ASN A 315 -14.33 10.82 9.63
CA ASN A 315 -14.26 12.00 8.77
C ASN A 315 -12.90 12.03 8.05
N LEU A 316 -12.93 12.00 6.71
CA LEU A 316 -11.77 11.99 5.83
C LEU A 316 -11.74 13.18 4.87
N SER A 317 -12.50 14.26 5.15
CA SER A 317 -12.65 15.40 4.23
C SER A 317 -11.35 16.16 3.93
N ASN A 318 -10.33 16.00 4.78
CA ASN A 318 -8.99 16.56 4.61
C ASN A 318 -8.00 15.62 3.88
N PHE A 319 -8.42 14.41 3.50
CA PHE A 319 -7.51 13.47 2.83
C PHE A 319 -7.31 13.85 1.36
N ASP A 320 -6.05 14.06 1.00
CA ASP A 320 -5.55 14.00 -0.37
C ASP A 320 -5.07 12.57 -0.65
N THR A 321 -5.55 11.96 -1.72
CA THR A 321 -5.21 10.58 -2.14
C THR A 321 -4.58 10.54 -3.54
N SER A 322 -4.27 11.70 -4.13
CA SER A 322 -3.78 11.85 -5.51
C SER A 322 -2.49 11.08 -5.83
N LYS A 323 -1.70 10.71 -4.81
CA LYS A 323 -0.47 9.90 -4.96
C LYS A 323 -0.63 8.43 -4.52
N VAL A 324 -1.80 8.04 -4.00
CA VAL A 324 -2.01 6.70 -3.45
C VAL A 324 -2.10 5.69 -4.61
N THR A 325 -1.27 4.64 -4.54
CA THR A 325 -1.22 3.57 -5.55
C THR A 325 -1.86 2.26 -5.09
N SER A 326 -2.04 2.09 -3.77
CA SER A 326 -2.65 0.91 -3.15
C SER A 326 -3.62 1.29 -2.03
N MET A 327 -4.85 0.76 -2.11
CA MET A 327 -5.91 0.93 -1.11
C MET A 327 -6.41 -0.43 -0.56
N ILE A 328 -5.57 -1.48 -0.62
CA ILE A 328 -5.94 -2.84 -0.22
C ILE A 328 -6.49 -2.84 1.21
N GLY A 329 -7.74 -3.28 1.35
CA GLY A 329 -8.39 -3.45 2.64
C GLY A 329 -8.47 -2.18 3.49
N MET A 330 -8.41 -0.97 2.91
CA MET A 330 -8.28 0.30 3.66
C MET A 330 -9.29 0.42 4.82
N PHE A 331 -10.54 -0.02 4.64
CA PHE A 331 -11.59 -0.03 5.66
C PHE A 331 -12.05 -1.45 6.06
N PHE A 332 -11.29 -2.49 5.70
CA PHE A 332 -11.73 -3.88 5.81
C PHE A 332 -12.08 -4.29 7.25
N ASP A 333 -13.25 -4.91 7.46
CA ASP A 333 -13.74 -5.42 8.76
C ASP A 333 -13.88 -4.35 9.86
N THR A 334 -14.09 -3.09 9.46
CA THR A 334 -14.49 -1.99 10.34
C THR A 334 -16.02 -1.93 10.41
N HIS A 335 -16.59 -3.03 10.89
CA HIS A 335 -17.98 -3.44 10.63
C HIS A 335 -19.06 -2.54 11.23
N GLU A 336 -18.80 -1.80 12.31
CA GLU A 336 -19.76 -0.85 12.92
C GLU A 336 -19.86 0.50 12.21
N LEU A 337 -19.07 0.75 11.16
CA LEU A 337 -19.09 2.02 10.43
C LEU A 337 -20.40 2.21 9.68
N THR A 338 -21.24 3.12 10.19
CA THR A 338 -22.60 3.36 9.67
C THR A 338 -22.65 4.27 8.45
N SER A 339 -21.63 5.12 8.30
CA SER A 339 -21.46 6.09 7.20
C SER A 339 -19.98 6.31 6.90
N LEU A 340 -19.67 6.47 5.61
CA LEU A 340 -18.31 6.71 5.11
C LEU A 340 -18.39 7.65 3.90
N ASN A 341 -17.69 8.78 3.95
CA ASN A 341 -17.58 9.69 2.81
C ASN A 341 -16.17 9.57 2.18
N VAL A 342 -16.14 9.24 0.89
CA VAL A 342 -14.93 9.13 0.06
C VAL A 342 -15.02 10.00 -1.20
N SER A 343 -15.91 11.00 -1.22
CA SER A 343 -16.15 11.85 -2.40
C SER A 343 -14.95 12.75 -2.78
N ASN A 344 -14.01 12.95 -1.86
CA ASN A 344 -12.75 13.68 -2.07
C ASN A 344 -11.59 12.77 -2.51
N PHE A 345 -11.81 11.46 -2.66
CA PHE A 345 -10.73 10.56 -3.05
C PHE A 345 -10.44 10.69 -4.55
N ASP A 346 -9.18 10.98 -4.86
CA ASP A 346 -8.59 10.76 -6.18
C ASP A 346 -8.03 9.33 -6.19
N THR A 347 -8.45 8.56 -7.18
CA THR A 347 -8.14 7.13 -7.31
C THR A 347 -7.42 6.82 -8.63
N SER A 348 -7.09 7.84 -9.42
CA SER A 348 -6.51 7.72 -10.76
C SER A 348 -5.16 6.98 -10.82
N ASN A 349 -4.42 6.94 -9.70
CA ASN A 349 -3.16 6.22 -9.55
C ASN A 349 -3.30 4.84 -8.86
N VAL A 350 -4.50 4.46 -8.39
CA VAL A 350 -4.71 3.22 -7.62
C VAL A 350 -4.74 2.00 -8.53
N THR A 351 -3.96 0.97 -8.17
CA THR A 351 -3.80 -0.26 -8.97
C THR A 351 -4.42 -1.50 -8.33
N ASP A 352 -4.66 -1.48 -7.01
CA ASP A 352 -5.32 -2.54 -6.26
C ASP A 352 -6.33 -1.94 -5.25
N MET A 353 -7.59 -2.38 -5.36
CA MET A 353 -8.71 -2.00 -4.48
C MET A 353 -9.30 -3.23 -3.75
N SER A 354 -8.58 -4.35 -3.72
CA SER A 354 -9.07 -5.58 -3.11
C SER A 354 -9.38 -5.38 -1.62
N ARG A 355 -10.50 -5.94 -1.17
CA ARG A 355 -11.05 -5.80 0.19
C ARG A 355 -11.34 -4.35 0.66
N MET A 356 -11.22 -3.31 -0.18
CA MET A 356 -11.22 -1.90 0.26
C MET A 356 -12.41 -1.56 1.20
N PHE A 357 -13.62 -2.04 0.87
CA PHE A 357 -14.83 -1.87 1.67
C PHE A 357 -15.36 -3.20 2.25
N GLY A 358 -14.58 -4.28 2.18
CA GLY A 358 -15.02 -5.62 2.59
C GLY A 358 -15.38 -5.69 4.09
N ALA A 359 -16.45 -6.41 4.40
CA ALA A 359 -17.01 -6.57 5.74
C ALA A 359 -17.43 -5.28 6.47
N LEU A 360 -17.74 -4.20 5.74
CA LEU A 360 -18.45 -3.02 6.29
C LEU A 360 -19.95 -3.30 6.49
N SER A 361 -20.29 -4.25 7.37
CA SER A 361 -21.66 -4.79 7.45
C SER A 361 -22.71 -3.80 7.97
N SER A 362 -22.37 -2.81 8.80
CA SER A 362 -23.31 -1.76 9.26
C SER A 362 -23.46 -0.58 8.29
N LEU A 363 -22.71 -0.54 7.18
CA LEU A 363 -22.75 0.57 6.22
C LEU A 363 -24.05 0.54 5.41
N THR A 364 -24.81 1.65 5.45
CA THR A 364 -26.14 1.74 4.81
C THR A 364 -26.14 2.47 3.46
N SER A 365 -25.11 3.29 3.20
CA SER A 365 -24.92 4.01 1.94
C SER A 365 -23.44 4.20 1.65
N LEU A 366 -23.07 4.16 0.37
CA LEU A 366 -21.70 4.38 -0.11
C LEU A 366 -21.76 5.03 -1.49
N ASN A 367 -21.01 6.12 -1.68
CA ASN A 367 -20.87 6.80 -2.98
C ASN A 367 -19.45 6.66 -3.50
N VAL A 368 -19.29 5.96 -4.63
CA VAL A 368 -18.02 5.75 -5.35
C VAL A 368 -18.06 6.33 -6.78
N SER A 369 -18.98 7.26 -7.05
CA SER A 369 -19.16 7.84 -8.40
C SER A 369 -18.00 8.72 -8.87
N ASN A 370 -17.14 9.18 -7.95
CA ASN A 370 -15.90 9.90 -8.23
C ASN A 370 -14.69 8.97 -8.51
N PHE A 371 -14.84 7.64 -8.40
CA PHE A 371 -13.70 6.75 -8.50
C PHE A 371 -13.26 6.58 -9.97
N ASP A 372 -11.99 6.88 -10.24
CA ASP A 372 -11.29 6.44 -11.44
C ASP A 372 -10.69 5.07 -11.14
N THR A 373 -11.08 4.08 -11.93
CA THR A 373 -10.67 2.67 -11.79
C THR A 373 -9.85 2.21 -12.99
N SER A 374 -9.50 3.11 -13.91
CA SER A 374 -8.83 2.81 -15.18
C SER A 374 -7.44 2.21 -15.04
N GLN A 375 -6.81 2.24 -13.86
CA GLN A 375 -5.54 1.56 -13.55
C GLN A 375 -5.69 0.32 -12.66
N VAL A 376 -6.89 0.01 -12.17
CA VAL A 376 -7.12 -1.07 -11.21
C VAL A 376 -7.03 -2.43 -11.89
N THR A 377 -6.24 -3.32 -11.31
CA THR A 377 -6.00 -4.69 -11.81
C THR A 377 -6.64 -5.77 -10.93
N ASN A 378 -7.00 -5.43 -9.70
CA ASN A 378 -7.56 -6.34 -8.70
C ASN A 378 -8.69 -5.65 -7.91
N MET A 379 -9.90 -6.25 -7.98
CA MET A 379 -11.10 -5.82 -7.24
C MET A 379 -11.65 -6.96 -6.35
N SER A 380 -10.82 -7.97 -6.05
CA SER A 380 -11.25 -9.12 -5.25
C SER A 380 -11.76 -8.70 -3.87
N TYR A 381 -12.90 -9.23 -3.44
CA TYR A 381 -13.56 -8.92 -2.17
C TYR A 381 -13.88 -7.42 -1.93
N MET A 382 -13.85 -6.55 -2.95
CA MET A 382 -13.96 -5.09 -2.78
C MET A 382 -15.20 -4.66 -1.98
N PHE A 383 -16.34 -5.32 -2.21
CA PHE A 383 -17.61 -5.12 -1.49
C PHE A 383 -18.14 -6.41 -0.83
N ASP A 384 -17.27 -7.40 -0.56
CA ASP A 384 -17.67 -8.65 0.12
C ASP A 384 -18.29 -8.33 1.49
N ASN A 385 -19.42 -8.96 1.81
CA ASN A 385 -20.11 -8.85 3.09
C ASN A 385 -20.48 -7.41 3.52
N VAL A 386 -20.66 -6.49 2.56
CA VAL A 386 -21.30 -5.17 2.81
C VAL A 386 -22.82 -5.35 2.83
N SER A 387 -23.29 -6.10 3.84
CA SER A 387 -24.61 -6.74 3.83
C SER A 387 -25.80 -5.78 3.93
N ASN A 388 -25.65 -4.63 4.59
CA ASN A 388 -26.74 -3.66 4.82
C ASN A 388 -26.93 -2.62 3.71
N LEU A 389 -26.08 -2.61 2.68
CA LEU A 389 -26.18 -1.64 1.59
C LEU A 389 -27.37 -1.97 0.66
N LEU A 390 -28.31 -1.02 0.55
CA LEU A 390 -29.54 -1.18 -0.24
C LEU A 390 -29.36 -0.88 -1.74
N THR A 391 -28.40 -0.01 -2.08
CA THR A 391 -28.07 0.40 -3.45
C THR A 391 -26.57 0.64 -3.58
N LEU A 392 -25.99 0.25 -4.71
CA LEU A 392 -24.60 0.54 -5.07
C LEU A 392 -24.55 0.95 -6.54
N ASN A 393 -23.96 2.12 -6.83
CA ASN A 393 -23.71 2.54 -8.20
C ASN A 393 -22.22 2.37 -8.55
N VAL A 394 -21.94 1.52 -9.54
CA VAL A 394 -20.61 1.26 -10.12
C VAL A 394 -20.57 1.57 -11.62
N SER A 395 -21.50 2.38 -12.14
CA SER A 395 -21.62 2.68 -13.57
C SER A 395 -20.42 3.46 -14.15
N ASN A 396 -19.61 4.09 -13.29
CA ASN A 396 -18.37 4.78 -13.63
C ASN A 396 -17.14 3.88 -13.64
N PHE A 397 -17.24 2.60 -13.24
CA PHE A 397 -16.07 1.75 -13.12
C PHE A 397 -15.56 1.32 -14.51
N ASP A 398 -14.28 1.63 -14.78
CA ASP A 398 -13.51 1.02 -15.86
C ASP A 398 -12.88 -0.26 -15.30
N THR A 399 -13.25 -1.39 -15.89
CA THR A 399 -12.79 -2.73 -15.48
C THR A 399 -11.91 -3.40 -16.52
N SER A 400 -11.55 -2.69 -17.60
CA SER A 400 -10.81 -3.23 -18.75
C SER A 400 -9.40 -3.76 -18.45
N LYS A 401 -8.83 -3.43 -17.29
CA LYS A 401 -7.55 -3.97 -16.78
C LYS A 401 -7.70 -4.98 -15.63
N VAL A 402 -8.91 -5.21 -15.13
CA VAL A 402 -9.14 -6.07 -13.96
C VAL A 402 -8.95 -7.53 -14.32
N THR A 403 -8.06 -8.21 -13.60
CA THR A 403 -7.73 -9.62 -13.79
C THR A 403 -8.35 -10.53 -12.73
N ASN A 404 -8.76 -9.97 -11.59
CA ASN A 404 -9.35 -10.71 -10.47
C ASN A 404 -10.58 -9.96 -9.91
N MET A 405 -11.74 -10.63 -9.95
CA MET A 405 -13.02 -10.18 -9.38
C MET A 405 -13.58 -11.16 -8.34
N SER A 406 -12.74 -12.05 -7.79
CA SER A 406 -13.20 -13.08 -6.84
C SER A 406 -13.89 -12.44 -5.63
N ASN A 407 -15.13 -12.87 -5.33
CA ASN A 407 -15.97 -12.43 -4.23
C ASN A 407 -16.27 -10.91 -4.22
N MET A 408 -16.12 -10.20 -5.35
CA MET A 408 -16.26 -8.74 -5.41
C MET A 408 -17.58 -8.20 -4.82
N PHE A 409 -18.70 -8.91 -5.02
CA PHE A 409 -20.03 -8.57 -4.51
C PHE A 409 -20.62 -9.67 -3.61
N SER A 410 -19.79 -10.57 -3.09
CA SER A 410 -20.27 -11.68 -2.26
C SER A 410 -20.98 -11.16 -1.00
N ARG A 411 -22.02 -11.86 -0.55
CA ARG A 411 -22.75 -11.62 0.71
C ARG A 411 -23.35 -10.20 0.86
N MET A 412 -23.53 -9.46 -0.24
CA MET A 412 -24.32 -8.22 -0.28
C MET A 412 -25.83 -8.55 -0.20
N SER A 413 -26.27 -9.07 0.96
CA SER A 413 -27.56 -9.75 1.12
C SER A 413 -28.79 -8.84 1.06
N ASN A 414 -28.66 -7.53 1.27
CA ASN A 414 -29.80 -6.60 1.15
C ASN A 414 -29.83 -5.84 -0.19
N LEU A 415 -28.81 -6.01 -1.04
CA LEU A 415 -28.78 -5.42 -2.37
C LEU A 415 -29.74 -6.18 -3.29
N THR A 416 -30.74 -5.49 -3.83
CA THR A 416 -31.80 -6.09 -4.66
C THR A 416 -31.61 -5.88 -6.17
N THR A 417 -30.83 -4.88 -6.56
CA THR A 417 -30.47 -4.57 -7.95
C THR A 417 -29.00 -4.18 -8.04
N LEU A 418 -28.34 -4.55 -9.15
CA LEU A 418 -26.96 -4.19 -9.45
C LEU A 418 -26.82 -4.00 -10.96
N ASN A 419 -26.34 -2.84 -11.40
CA ASN A 419 -26.09 -2.57 -12.82
C ASN A 419 -24.60 -2.77 -13.12
N LEU A 420 -24.31 -3.68 -14.06
CA LEU A 420 -22.95 -4.04 -14.50
C LEU A 420 -22.75 -3.81 -16.01
N SER A 421 -23.61 -3.04 -16.67
CA SER A 421 -23.60 -2.90 -18.14
C SER A 421 -22.33 -2.24 -18.70
N ASN A 422 -21.55 -1.56 -17.86
CA ASN A 422 -20.24 -0.96 -18.18
C ASN A 422 -19.06 -1.90 -17.92
N PHE A 423 -19.26 -3.09 -17.35
CA PHE A 423 -18.15 -3.97 -16.99
C PHE A 423 -17.51 -4.61 -18.24
N ASP A 424 -16.21 -4.45 -18.39
CA ASP A 424 -15.36 -5.23 -19.30
C ASP A 424 -14.67 -6.31 -18.48
N THR A 425 -14.99 -7.57 -18.77
CA THR A 425 -14.43 -8.73 -18.08
C THR A 425 -13.41 -9.48 -18.94
N SER A 426 -13.03 -8.94 -20.11
CA SER A 426 -12.17 -9.61 -21.09
C SER A 426 -10.76 -9.94 -20.58
N GLN A 427 -10.30 -9.34 -19.48
CA GLN A 427 -9.02 -9.66 -18.83
C GLN A 427 -9.16 -10.53 -17.57
N VAL A 428 -10.39 -10.81 -17.11
CA VAL A 428 -10.63 -11.51 -15.84
C VAL A 428 -10.26 -12.99 -15.95
N THR A 429 -9.51 -13.47 -14.96
CA THR A 429 -9.03 -14.86 -14.87
C THR A 429 -9.63 -15.63 -13.68
N ASP A 430 -10.09 -14.91 -12.65
CA ASP A 430 -10.77 -15.48 -11.47
C ASP A 430 -12.10 -14.73 -11.18
N MET A 431 -13.20 -15.48 -11.17
CA MET A 431 -14.56 -15.05 -10.80
C MET A 431 -15.12 -15.88 -9.62
N ASN A 432 -14.26 -16.52 -8.82
CA ASN A 432 -14.66 -17.30 -7.66
C ASN A 432 -15.60 -16.50 -6.76
N GLY A 433 -16.79 -17.04 -6.48
CA GLY A 433 -17.74 -16.44 -5.55
C GLY A 433 -18.23 -15.02 -5.87
N MET A 434 -18.02 -14.51 -7.10
CA MET A 434 -18.26 -13.08 -7.44
C MET A 434 -19.64 -12.54 -6.99
N PHE A 435 -20.69 -13.37 -7.10
CA PHE A 435 -22.07 -13.04 -6.69
C PHE A 435 -22.60 -13.97 -5.58
N ALA A 436 -21.73 -14.71 -4.88
CA ALA A 436 -22.14 -15.72 -3.91
C ALA A 436 -22.93 -15.10 -2.74
N GLY A 437 -24.11 -15.65 -2.44
CA GLY A 437 -24.96 -15.22 -1.33
C GLY A 437 -25.69 -13.89 -1.53
N MET A 438 -25.75 -13.36 -2.76
CA MET A 438 -26.54 -12.16 -3.07
C MET A 438 -28.05 -12.48 -3.17
N SER A 439 -28.89 -11.51 -2.77
CA SER A 439 -30.36 -11.64 -2.78
C SER A 439 -31.04 -11.08 -4.03
N LEU A 440 -30.29 -10.85 -5.11
CA LEU A 440 -30.78 -10.28 -6.37
C LEU A 440 -31.96 -11.07 -6.95
N THR A 441 -32.98 -10.35 -7.45
CA THR A 441 -34.12 -10.93 -8.17
C THR A 441 -33.92 -10.96 -9.69
N SER A 442 -32.93 -10.21 -10.20
CA SER A 442 -32.46 -10.26 -11.58
C SER A 442 -30.97 -9.89 -11.64
N LEU A 443 -30.25 -10.45 -12.61
CA LEU A 443 -28.84 -10.19 -12.87
C LEU A 443 -28.60 -10.24 -14.37
N ASN A 444 -28.10 -9.14 -14.96
CA ASN A 444 -27.74 -9.10 -16.38
C ASN A 444 -26.22 -9.25 -16.54
N LEU A 445 -25.80 -10.23 -17.34
CA LEU A 445 -24.39 -10.57 -17.62
C LEU A 445 -24.10 -10.59 -19.12
N SER A 446 -24.96 -9.99 -19.96
CA SER A 446 -24.85 -10.06 -21.43
C SER A 446 -23.56 -9.44 -22.00
N ASN A 447 -22.89 -8.58 -21.23
CA ASN A 447 -21.60 -7.97 -21.56
C ASN A 447 -20.38 -8.74 -21.03
N PHE A 448 -20.56 -9.86 -20.32
CA PHE A 448 -19.45 -10.60 -19.75
C PHE A 448 -18.71 -11.42 -20.82
N ASP A 449 -17.41 -11.17 -20.98
CA ASP A 449 -16.46 -12.05 -21.65
C ASP A 449 -15.79 -12.91 -20.57
N THR A 450 -15.97 -14.22 -20.65
CA THR A 450 -15.38 -15.19 -19.70
C THR A 450 -14.27 -16.02 -20.33
N SER A 451 -13.86 -15.72 -21.56
CA SER A 451 -12.90 -16.51 -22.35
C SER A 451 -11.50 -16.64 -21.75
N LYS A 452 -11.15 -15.86 -20.71
CA LYS A 452 -9.91 -15.98 -19.92
C LYS A 452 -10.10 -16.59 -18.52
N VAL A 453 -11.33 -16.81 -18.08
CA VAL A 453 -11.63 -17.27 -16.72
C VAL A 453 -11.20 -18.74 -16.54
N THR A 454 -10.49 -19.00 -15.45
CA THR A 454 -10.02 -20.33 -15.07
C THR A 454 -10.74 -20.87 -13.83
N ASN A 455 -11.29 -19.98 -12.99
CA ASN A 455 -11.96 -20.31 -11.75
C ASN A 455 -13.36 -19.68 -11.70
N MET A 456 -14.40 -20.52 -11.65
CA MET A 456 -15.81 -20.11 -11.45
C MET A 456 -16.43 -20.79 -10.23
N SER A 457 -15.61 -21.32 -9.32
CA SER A 457 -16.12 -21.96 -8.10
C SER A 457 -16.93 -20.96 -7.26
N TYR A 458 -18.05 -21.39 -6.69
CA TYR A 458 -19.01 -20.59 -5.93
C TYR A 458 -19.67 -19.41 -6.67
N MET A 459 -19.43 -19.17 -7.97
CA MET A 459 -19.78 -17.90 -8.66
C MET A 459 -21.19 -17.37 -8.40
N PHE A 460 -22.21 -18.25 -8.39
CA PHE A 460 -23.62 -17.93 -8.09
C PHE A 460 -24.15 -18.67 -6.84
N SER A 461 -23.26 -19.22 -6.02
CA SER A 461 -23.60 -20.06 -4.87
C SER A 461 -24.47 -19.31 -3.86
N GLY A 462 -25.65 -19.85 -3.54
CA GLY A 462 -26.56 -19.25 -2.56
C GLY A 462 -27.29 -18.01 -3.05
N MET A 463 -27.40 -17.78 -4.36
CA MET A 463 -28.32 -16.77 -4.93
C MET A 463 -29.78 -17.26 -4.86
N PHE A 464 -30.31 -17.38 -3.63
CA PHE A 464 -31.57 -18.07 -3.36
C PHE A 464 -32.79 -17.49 -4.08
N ASN A 465 -32.79 -16.17 -4.33
CA ASN A 465 -33.94 -15.43 -4.84
C ASN A 465 -34.05 -15.39 -6.37
N LEU A 466 -33.01 -15.78 -7.10
CA LEU A 466 -32.93 -15.58 -8.55
C LEU A 466 -33.78 -16.63 -9.31
N PRO A 467 -34.82 -16.25 -10.05
CA PRO A 467 -35.74 -17.21 -10.70
C PRO A 467 -35.24 -17.73 -12.05
N THR A 468 -34.37 -16.95 -12.71
CA THR A 468 -33.78 -17.22 -14.04
C THR A 468 -32.37 -16.65 -14.09
N LEU A 469 -31.44 -17.34 -14.75
CA LEU A 469 -30.06 -16.90 -14.97
C LEU A 469 -29.69 -17.17 -16.43
N ASN A 470 -29.21 -16.15 -17.14
CA ASN A 470 -28.69 -16.30 -18.50
C ASN A 470 -27.15 -16.32 -18.48
N VAL A 471 -26.57 -17.44 -18.92
CA VAL A 471 -25.12 -17.66 -19.07
C VAL A 471 -24.73 -18.07 -20.49
N SER A 472 -25.62 -17.88 -21.48
CA SER A 472 -25.42 -18.31 -22.87
C SER A 472 -24.21 -17.68 -23.57
N ASN A 473 -23.73 -16.53 -23.09
CA ASN A 473 -22.53 -15.84 -23.57
C ASN A 473 -21.22 -16.35 -22.92
N PHE A 474 -21.27 -17.32 -22.01
CA PHE A 474 -20.07 -17.76 -21.28
C PHE A 474 -19.18 -18.68 -22.12
N ASP A 475 -17.87 -18.41 -22.15
CA ASP A 475 -16.85 -19.35 -22.64
C ASP A 475 -16.16 -19.99 -21.44
N THR A 476 -16.56 -21.23 -21.12
CA THR A 476 -15.95 -21.99 -20.01
C THR A 476 -14.78 -22.87 -20.45
N SER A 477 -14.29 -22.75 -21.69
CA SER A 477 -13.26 -23.63 -22.27
C SER A 477 -11.88 -23.55 -21.58
N LYS A 478 -11.65 -22.58 -20.69
CA LYS A 478 -10.45 -22.47 -19.84
C LYS A 478 -10.70 -22.78 -18.36
N VAL A 479 -11.95 -22.98 -17.95
CA VAL A 479 -12.31 -23.20 -16.54
C VAL A 479 -11.84 -24.58 -16.08
N THR A 480 -11.12 -24.61 -14.95
CA THR A 480 -10.65 -25.84 -14.31
C THR A 480 -11.42 -26.19 -13.04
N ASN A 481 -12.14 -25.23 -12.45
CA ASN A 481 -12.86 -25.41 -11.18
C ASN A 481 -14.27 -24.80 -11.23
N MET A 482 -15.29 -25.64 -11.02
CA MET A 482 -16.72 -25.27 -10.96
C MET A 482 -17.40 -25.68 -9.62
N ARG A 483 -16.59 -25.97 -8.59
CA ARG A 483 -17.04 -26.33 -7.24
C ARG A 483 -18.07 -25.32 -6.69
N TYR A 484 -19.28 -25.77 -6.30
CA TYR A 484 -20.45 -24.97 -5.89
C TYR A 484 -20.98 -23.92 -6.89
N MET A 485 -20.62 -23.93 -8.18
CA MET A 485 -20.92 -22.81 -9.10
C MET A 485 -22.39 -22.34 -9.08
N PHE A 486 -23.36 -23.27 -9.03
CA PHE A 486 -24.80 -23.00 -8.93
C PHE A 486 -25.44 -23.56 -7.64
N SER A 487 -24.62 -23.90 -6.63
CA SER A 487 -25.12 -24.48 -5.39
C SER A 487 -26.14 -23.57 -4.73
N ASN A 488 -27.20 -24.15 -4.15
CA ASN A 488 -28.22 -23.43 -3.37
C ASN A 488 -28.98 -22.33 -4.16
N MET A 489 -28.99 -22.36 -5.49
CA MET A 489 -29.89 -21.54 -6.32
C MET A 489 -31.33 -22.08 -6.29
N ARG A 490 -31.96 -22.05 -5.11
CA ARG A 490 -33.19 -22.79 -4.80
C ARG A 490 -34.41 -22.40 -5.65
N ASN A 491 -34.55 -21.12 -6.00
CA ASN A 491 -35.67 -20.63 -6.82
C ASN A 491 -35.46 -20.80 -8.33
N LEU A 492 -34.29 -21.22 -8.79
CA LEU A 492 -34.01 -21.36 -10.22
C LEU A 492 -34.83 -22.51 -10.82
N THR A 493 -35.60 -22.21 -11.87
CA THR A 493 -36.54 -23.17 -12.49
C THR A 493 -36.04 -23.76 -13.81
N SER A 494 -35.10 -23.09 -14.45
CA SER A 494 -34.43 -23.53 -15.69
C SER A 494 -33.01 -22.97 -15.73
N LEU A 495 -32.10 -23.70 -16.37
CA LEU A 495 -30.70 -23.32 -16.57
C LEU A 495 -30.23 -23.89 -17.90
N ASP A 496 -29.92 -23.02 -18.86
CA ASP A 496 -29.30 -23.40 -20.13
C ASP A 496 -27.77 -23.39 -19.95
N LEU A 497 -27.15 -24.53 -20.24
CA LEU A 497 -25.70 -24.74 -20.18
C LEU A 497 -25.12 -25.19 -21.51
N SER A 498 -25.87 -25.12 -22.61
CA SER A 498 -25.50 -25.67 -23.93
C SER A 498 -24.18 -25.14 -24.49
N ASN A 499 -23.77 -23.93 -24.08
CA ASN A 499 -22.50 -23.28 -24.42
C ASN A 499 -21.30 -23.73 -23.56
N PHE A 500 -21.51 -24.50 -22.48
CA PHE A 500 -20.42 -24.86 -21.57
C PHE A 500 -19.45 -25.87 -22.20
N ASN A 501 -18.15 -25.73 -21.88
CA ASN A 501 -17.09 -26.66 -22.27
C ASN A 501 -16.32 -27.08 -21.02
N THR A 502 -16.71 -28.21 -20.43
CA THR A 502 -16.12 -28.70 -19.18
C THR A 502 -14.88 -29.57 -19.34
N SER A 503 -14.31 -29.68 -20.55
CA SER A 503 -13.17 -30.57 -20.88
C SER A 503 -11.82 -30.26 -20.17
N LYS A 504 -11.76 -29.20 -19.36
CA LYS A 504 -10.63 -28.86 -18.47
C LYS A 504 -11.00 -28.88 -16.99
N VAL A 505 -12.27 -29.06 -16.64
CA VAL A 505 -12.75 -29.03 -15.25
C VAL A 505 -12.27 -30.28 -14.52
N THR A 506 -11.66 -30.08 -13.36
CA THR A 506 -11.11 -31.15 -12.50
C THR A 506 -11.92 -31.36 -11.22
N ASN A 507 -12.76 -30.38 -10.84
CA ASN A 507 -13.62 -30.43 -9.66
C ASN A 507 -15.02 -29.89 -9.98
N MET A 508 -16.05 -30.71 -9.71
CA MET A 508 -17.47 -30.40 -9.84
C MET A 508 -18.24 -30.61 -8.52
N ASP A 509 -17.54 -30.58 -7.38
CA ASP A 509 -18.15 -30.76 -6.07
C ASP A 509 -19.29 -29.76 -5.86
N GLU A 510 -20.45 -30.26 -5.44
CA GLU A 510 -21.64 -29.45 -5.12
C GLU A 510 -22.14 -28.52 -6.23
N MET A 511 -21.72 -28.72 -7.49
CA MET A 511 -21.98 -27.78 -8.60
C MET A 511 -23.46 -27.42 -8.74
N PHE A 512 -24.37 -28.39 -8.55
CA PHE A 512 -25.83 -28.23 -8.60
C PHE A 512 -26.53 -28.60 -7.28
N SER A 513 -25.77 -28.69 -6.18
CA SER A 513 -26.27 -29.05 -4.84
C SER A 513 -27.39 -28.10 -4.40
N ASN A 514 -28.52 -28.64 -3.94
CA ASN A 514 -29.70 -27.91 -3.46
C ASN A 514 -30.42 -27.00 -4.50
N MET A 515 -30.37 -27.34 -5.78
CA MET A 515 -31.21 -26.70 -6.82
C MET A 515 -32.62 -27.30 -6.83
N PHE A 516 -33.40 -27.00 -5.79
CA PHE A 516 -34.67 -27.65 -5.44
C PHE A 516 -35.77 -27.57 -6.51
N ASN A 517 -35.89 -26.45 -7.23
CA ASN A 517 -36.97 -26.21 -8.18
C ASN A 517 -36.65 -26.61 -9.63
N LEU A 518 -35.43 -27.09 -9.90
CA LEU A 518 -35.03 -27.51 -11.24
C LEU A 518 -35.66 -28.86 -11.60
N THR A 519 -36.46 -28.90 -12.66
CA THR A 519 -37.21 -30.10 -13.12
C THR A 519 -36.52 -30.86 -14.23
N SER A 520 -35.59 -30.20 -14.95
CA SER A 520 -34.77 -30.76 -16.02
C SER A 520 -33.43 -30.05 -16.07
N LEU A 521 -32.36 -30.78 -16.41
CA LEU A 521 -31.01 -30.26 -16.52
C LEU A 521 -30.33 -30.98 -17.69
N ASP A 522 -30.05 -30.24 -18.78
CA ASP A 522 -29.28 -30.75 -19.91
C ASP A 522 -27.78 -30.64 -19.59
N LEU A 523 -27.08 -31.77 -19.71
CA LEU A 523 -25.64 -31.89 -19.51
C LEU A 523 -24.96 -32.54 -20.70
N SER A 524 -25.64 -32.71 -21.83
CA SER A 524 -25.18 -33.49 -23.01
C SER A 524 -23.84 -33.02 -23.60
N ASN A 525 -23.51 -31.74 -23.40
CA ASN A 525 -22.25 -31.10 -23.80
C ASN A 525 -21.10 -31.26 -22.79
N PHE A 526 -21.34 -31.80 -21.60
CA PHE A 526 -20.30 -31.95 -20.57
C PHE A 526 -19.24 -32.98 -20.99
N ASN A 527 -18.00 -32.76 -20.55
CA ASN A 527 -16.90 -33.70 -20.67
C ASN A 527 -16.23 -33.83 -19.31
N THR A 528 -16.51 -34.93 -18.61
CA THR A 528 -16.02 -35.16 -17.25
C THR A 528 -14.73 -35.97 -17.18
N SER A 529 -14.06 -36.24 -18.32
CA SER A 529 -12.87 -37.11 -18.38
C SER A 529 -11.69 -36.66 -17.52
N LYS A 530 -11.63 -35.38 -17.10
CA LYS A 530 -10.64 -34.85 -16.17
C LYS A 530 -11.16 -34.59 -14.75
N VAL A 531 -12.45 -34.82 -14.51
CA VAL A 531 -13.07 -34.59 -13.20
C VAL A 531 -12.57 -35.66 -12.24
N THR A 532 -12.07 -35.19 -11.10
CA THR A 532 -11.53 -36.04 -10.04
C THR A 532 -12.52 -36.20 -8.88
N SER A 533 -13.45 -35.26 -8.71
CA SER A 533 -14.40 -35.24 -7.61
C SER A 533 -15.76 -34.68 -8.05
N MET A 534 -16.82 -35.40 -7.68
CA MET A 534 -18.24 -35.09 -7.90
C MET A 534 -19.01 -35.17 -6.57
N TYR A 535 -18.33 -34.87 -5.45
CA TYR A 535 -18.89 -34.92 -4.11
C TYR A 535 -20.16 -34.06 -4.03
N PHE A 536 -21.28 -34.62 -3.59
CA PHE A 536 -22.56 -33.90 -3.45
C PHE A 536 -23.07 -33.20 -4.76
N MET A 537 -22.57 -33.54 -5.96
CA MET A 537 -22.81 -32.77 -7.20
C MET A 537 -24.28 -32.46 -7.49
N PHE A 538 -25.19 -33.42 -7.25
CA PHE A 538 -26.65 -33.31 -7.43
C PHE A 538 -27.42 -33.54 -6.11
N TYR A 539 -26.78 -33.27 -4.98
CA TYR A 539 -27.38 -33.37 -3.65
C TYR A 539 -28.65 -32.51 -3.56
N GLY A 540 -29.69 -32.99 -2.85
CA GLY A 540 -30.90 -32.22 -2.58
C GLY A 540 -31.79 -31.97 -3.81
N MET A 541 -31.38 -32.29 -5.04
CA MET A 541 -32.16 -32.08 -6.26
C MET A 541 -33.36 -33.05 -6.33
N HIS A 542 -34.40 -32.78 -5.57
CA HIS A 542 -35.57 -33.65 -5.44
C HIS A 542 -36.58 -33.51 -6.60
N SER A 543 -36.55 -32.42 -7.37
CA SER A 543 -37.54 -32.15 -8.42
C SER A 543 -37.25 -32.74 -9.80
N LEU A 544 -36.02 -33.20 -10.08
CA LEU A 544 -35.68 -33.92 -11.31
C LEU A 544 -36.45 -35.25 -11.38
N THR A 545 -37.03 -35.57 -12.54
CA THR A 545 -37.62 -36.89 -12.82
C THR A 545 -36.64 -37.84 -13.50
N THR A 546 -35.84 -37.29 -14.41
CA THR A 546 -34.77 -38.00 -15.12
C THR A 546 -33.49 -37.16 -15.09
N LEU A 547 -32.35 -37.83 -15.22
CA LEU A 547 -31.06 -37.17 -15.37
C LEU A 547 -30.23 -37.95 -16.39
N ASP A 548 -29.75 -37.25 -17.43
CA ASP A 548 -28.89 -37.84 -18.46
C ASP A 548 -27.42 -37.58 -18.14
N LEU A 549 -26.67 -38.66 -17.92
CA LEU A 549 -25.23 -38.69 -17.69
C LEU A 549 -24.55 -39.64 -18.72
N SER A 550 -25.17 -39.84 -19.88
CA SER A 550 -24.69 -40.73 -20.95
C SER A 550 -23.30 -40.36 -21.48
N ASN A 551 -22.91 -39.10 -21.36
CA ASN A 551 -21.61 -38.53 -21.70
C ASN A 551 -20.60 -38.50 -20.54
N PHE A 552 -20.97 -38.91 -19.32
CA PHE A 552 -20.07 -38.84 -18.16
C PHE A 552 -19.03 -39.96 -18.19
N ASP A 553 -17.76 -39.55 -18.22
CA ASP A 553 -16.60 -40.39 -17.89
C ASP A 553 -16.28 -40.22 -16.40
N THR A 554 -16.27 -41.32 -15.65
CA THR A 554 -15.96 -41.35 -14.20
C THR A 554 -14.62 -42.05 -13.89
N SER A 555 -13.83 -42.40 -14.92
CA SER A 555 -12.58 -43.15 -14.78
C SER A 555 -11.55 -42.49 -13.84
N ASN A 556 -11.48 -41.16 -13.84
CA ASN A 556 -10.59 -40.37 -13.00
C ASN A 556 -11.22 -39.88 -11.67
N VAL A 557 -12.50 -40.19 -11.42
CA VAL A 557 -13.20 -39.75 -10.20
C VAL A 557 -12.81 -40.65 -9.02
N TRP A 558 -12.43 -40.04 -7.90
CA TRP A 558 -12.13 -40.73 -6.63
C TRP A 558 -13.15 -40.44 -5.52
N ASP A 559 -14.00 -39.42 -5.66
CA ASP A 559 -15.10 -39.14 -4.72
C ASP A 559 -16.44 -38.85 -5.43
N MET A 560 -17.43 -39.69 -5.16
CA MET A 560 -18.85 -39.55 -5.52
C MET A 560 -19.75 -39.70 -4.28
N CYS A 561 -19.21 -39.51 -3.07
CA CYS A 561 -20.00 -39.51 -1.84
C CYS A 561 -21.19 -38.54 -1.94
N ASN A 562 -22.37 -39.04 -1.59
CA ASN A 562 -23.64 -38.31 -1.54
C ASN A 562 -24.07 -37.62 -2.85
N MET A 563 -23.50 -38.03 -4.01
CA MET A 563 -23.70 -37.37 -5.32
C MET A 563 -25.17 -37.16 -5.68
N PHE A 564 -26.08 -38.09 -5.32
CA PHE A 564 -27.52 -37.99 -5.53
C PHE A 564 -28.33 -38.01 -4.22
N LEU A 565 -27.72 -37.75 -3.06
CA LEU A 565 -28.40 -37.89 -1.76
C LEU A 565 -29.52 -36.85 -1.59
N LEU A 566 -30.63 -37.25 -0.96
CA LEU A 566 -31.63 -36.32 -0.42
C LEU A 566 -31.58 -36.30 1.11
N ALA A 567 -31.64 -35.10 1.69
CA ALA A 567 -31.73 -34.93 3.14
C ALA A 567 -32.96 -35.66 3.73
N ASP A 568 -32.93 -35.96 5.02
CA ASP A 568 -34.05 -36.68 5.66
C ASP A 568 -35.34 -35.85 5.76
N GLU A 569 -35.24 -34.53 5.56
CA GLU A 569 -36.35 -33.59 5.35
C GLU A 569 -36.92 -33.67 3.92
N ASP A 570 -36.06 -33.82 2.90
CA ASP A 570 -36.46 -33.87 1.47
C ASP A 570 -36.91 -35.25 0.98
N LYS A 571 -36.77 -36.31 1.78
CA LYS A 571 -37.05 -37.70 1.36
C LYS A 571 -38.47 -37.97 0.85
N LEU A 572 -39.44 -37.10 1.14
CA LEU A 572 -40.82 -37.18 0.64
C LEU A 572 -41.01 -36.44 -0.69
N ASN A 573 -40.08 -35.56 -1.05
CA ASN A 573 -40.09 -34.75 -2.27
C ASN A 573 -39.44 -35.46 -3.47
N ASP A 574 -38.84 -36.65 -3.28
CA ASP A 574 -38.12 -37.37 -4.32
C ASP A 574 -38.98 -37.61 -5.57
N LYS A 575 -38.47 -37.21 -6.73
CA LYS A 575 -39.06 -37.46 -8.06
C LYS A 575 -38.13 -38.22 -9.00
N LEU A 576 -36.87 -38.47 -8.63
CA LEU A 576 -35.87 -39.02 -9.55
C LEU A 576 -36.13 -40.51 -9.77
N GLU A 577 -36.59 -40.85 -10.97
CA GLU A 577 -37.01 -42.19 -11.37
C GLU A 577 -35.96 -42.90 -12.23
N THR A 578 -35.18 -42.16 -13.03
CA THR A 578 -34.19 -42.74 -13.95
C THR A 578 -32.93 -41.89 -14.08
N ILE A 579 -31.77 -42.54 -14.09
CA ILE A 579 -30.48 -41.95 -14.45
C ILE A 579 -29.96 -42.70 -15.69
N TYR A 580 -29.71 -41.98 -16.79
CA TYR A 580 -29.18 -42.57 -18.02
C TYR A 580 -27.65 -42.52 -18.04
N VAL A 581 -27.00 -43.61 -18.47
CA VAL A 581 -25.55 -43.71 -18.69
C VAL A 581 -25.26 -44.53 -19.96
N ASN A 582 -24.09 -44.33 -20.58
CA ASN A 582 -23.62 -45.21 -21.67
C ASN A 582 -22.70 -46.34 -21.17
N ASN A 583 -22.02 -46.13 -20.04
CA ASN A 583 -21.08 -47.07 -19.45
C ASN A 583 -21.35 -47.20 -17.94
N ASP A 584 -20.95 -48.33 -17.36
CA ASP A 584 -20.88 -48.48 -15.91
C ASP A 584 -19.95 -47.41 -15.31
N PHE A 585 -20.28 -46.89 -14.13
CA PHE A 585 -19.40 -45.94 -13.45
C PHE A 585 -18.18 -46.68 -12.89
N ASN A 586 -17.11 -45.93 -12.65
CA ASN A 586 -15.91 -46.46 -12.01
C ASN A 586 -16.24 -47.11 -10.65
N THR A 587 -15.52 -48.18 -10.31
CA THR A 587 -15.73 -48.96 -9.07
C THR A 587 -14.42 -49.37 -8.37
N VAL A 588 -13.26 -48.80 -8.76
CA VAL A 588 -11.95 -49.06 -8.11
C VAL A 588 -12.00 -48.91 -6.59
N ASP A 589 -11.18 -49.66 -5.86
CA ASP A 589 -11.23 -49.71 -4.39
C ASP A 589 -11.05 -48.35 -3.71
N SER A 590 -10.20 -47.48 -4.27
CA SER A 590 -9.97 -46.11 -3.77
C SER A 590 -11.18 -45.17 -3.91
N LEU A 591 -12.14 -45.47 -4.79
CA LEU A 591 -13.33 -44.63 -4.99
C LEU A 591 -14.21 -44.59 -3.74
N ARG A 592 -14.59 -43.38 -3.33
CA ARG A 592 -15.55 -43.12 -2.25
C ARG A 592 -16.97 -42.93 -2.81
N THR A 593 -17.93 -43.72 -2.33
CA THR A 593 -19.33 -43.75 -2.83
C THR A 593 -20.35 -43.67 -1.68
N CYS A 594 -19.95 -43.07 -0.55
CA CYS A 594 -20.72 -43.13 0.69
C CYS A 594 -22.09 -42.48 0.54
N GLN A 595 -23.15 -43.22 0.92
CA GLN A 595 -24.55 -42.78 0.93
C GLN A 595 -25.07 -42.18 -0.40
N MET A 596 -24.44 -42.53 -1.53
CA MET A 596 -24.63 -41.90 -2.85
C MET A 596 -26.10 -41.75 -3.30
N PHE A 597 -26.97 -42.70 -2.94
CA PHE A 597 -28.40 -42.71 -3.28
C PHE A 597 -29.33 -42.59 -2.07
N LYS A 598 -28.85 -42.24 -0.87
CA LYS A 598 -29.72 -42.20 0.33
C LYS A 598 -30.96 -41.33 0.05
N ASN A 599 -32.13 -41.86 0.44
CA ASN A 599 -33.47 -41.31 0.24
C ASN A 599 -33.98 -41.21 -1.22
N ARG A 600 -33.26 -41.72 -2.24
CA ARG A 600 -33.77 -41.87 -3.62
C ARG A 600 -34.69 -43.09 -3.77
N LYS A 601 -35.89 -43.01 -3.18
CA LYS A 601 -36.86 -44.11 -3.10
C LYS A 601 -37.58 -44.38 -4.41
N LYS A 602 -37.63 -43.41 -5.34
CA LYS A 602 -38.25 -43.61 -6.66
C LYS A 602 -37.29 -44.15 -7.73
N LEU A 603 -35.99 -43.99 -7.55
CA LEU A 603 -34.99 -44.39 -8.54
C LEU A 603 -35.08 -45.89 -8.86
N ARG A 604 -35.13 -46.23 -10.14
CA ARG A 604 -35.10 -47.61 -10.66
C ARG A 604 -34.02 -47.73 -11.73
N GLY A 605 -33.38 -48.90 -11.78
CA GLY A 605 -32.60 -49.31 -12.94
C GLY A 605 -33.52 -49.56 -14.15
N GLY A 606 -32.93 -49.63 -15.35
CA GLY A 606 -33.67 -49.76 -16.61
C GLY A 606 -34.51 -51.03 -16.76
N ASN A 607 -34.20 -52.09 -16.02
CA ASN A 607 -34.99 -53.32 -15.93
C ASN A 607 -35.79 -53.42 -14.61
N GLY A 608 -35.91 -52.30 -13.89
CA GLY A 608 -36.73 -52.17 -12.69
C GLY A 608 -36.01 -52.48 -11.37
N SER A 609 -34.70 -52.74 -11.34
CA SER A 609 -33.99 -53.05 -10.09
C SER A 609 -34.01 -51.89 -9.09
N TYR A 610 -34.10 -52.23 -7.80
CA TYR A 610 -34.00 -51.29 -6.68
C TYR A 610 -33.63 -51.98 -5.36
N LEU A 611 -33.10 -51.20 -4.41
CA LEU A 611 -33.03 -51.55 -2.99
C LEU A 611 -34.19 -50.91 -2.22
N THR A 612 -34.70 -51.61 -1.22
CA THR A 612 -35.72 -51.09 -0.28
C THR A 612 -35.17 -49.93 0.57
N ASP A 613 -33.89 -49.99 0.91
CA ASP A 613 -33.12 -48.87 1.46
C ASP A 613 -31.98 -48.49 0.50
N PRO A 614 -32.17 -47.46 -0.34
CA PRO A 614 -31.15 -46.93 -1.25
C PRO A 614 -29.83 -46.50 -0.57
N SER A 615 -29.82 -46.28 0.76
CA SER A 615 -28.59 -45.95 1.48
C SER A 615 -27.60 -47.12 1.59
N THR A 616 -28.10 -48.35 1.41
CA THR A 616 -27.32 -49.60 1.43
C THR A 616 -26.65 -49.93 0.09
N ALA A 617 -26.88 -49.10 -0.94
CA ALA A 617 -26.27 -49.22 -2.25
C ALA A 617 -24.74 -49.09 -2.18
N ASN A 618 -24.05 -50.22 -2.39
CA ASN A 618 -22.59 -50.26 -2.51
C ASN A 618 -22.15 -50.10 -3.98
N LYS A 619 -20.84 -50.13 -4.22
CA LYS A 619 -20.24 -49.99 -5.56
C LYS A 619 -20.84 -50.91 -6.63
N THR A 620 -21.37 -52.09 -6.28
CA THR A 620 -21.97 -53.02 -7.24
C THR A 620 -23.26 -52.51 -7.89
N TRP A 621 -23.87 -51.42 -7.37
CA TRP A 621 -25.05 -50.80 -7.96
C TRP A 621 -24.73 -49.68 -8.96
N LEU A 622 -23.46 -49.29 -9.10
CA LEU A 622 -22.98 -48.22 -9.98
C LEU A 622 -22.80 -48.69 -11.44
N ARG A 623 -23.82 -49.36 -11.97
CA ARG A 623 -23.80 -49.99 -13.30
C ARG A 623 -25.16 -49.92 -13.99
N ILE A 624 -25.13 -50.14 -15.30
CA ILE A 624 -26.33 -50.37 -16.10
C ILE A 624 -27.06 -51.60 -15.56
N ASP A 625 -28.37 -51.47 -15.39
CA ASP A 625 -29.21 -52.49 -14.79
C ASP A 625 -29.44 -53.69 -15.71
N ASP A 626 -28.88 -54.84 -15.34
CA ASP A 626 -28.99 -56.10 -16.07
C ASP A 626 -29.24 -57.28 -15.09
N PRO A 627 -30.43 -57.36 -14.48
CA PRO A 627 -30.74 -58.38 -13.48
C PRO A 627 -30.85 -59.78 -14.10
N ALA A 628 -31.12 -59.87 -15.42
CA ALA A 628 -31.17 -61.13 -16.15
C ALA A 628 -29.84 -61.90 -16.13
N HIS A 629 -28.71 -61.17 -16.11
CA HIS A 629 -27.37 -61.74 -15.95
C HIS A 629 -26.81 -61.58 -14.51
N GLY A 630 -27.67 -61.38 -13.52
CA GLY A 630 -27.27 -61.24 -12.12
C GLY A 630 -26.56 -59.92 -11.79
N ARG A 631 -26.75 -58.88 -12.62
CA ARG A 631 -26.11 -57.56 -12.49
C ARG A 631 -27.14 -56.44 -12.24
N PRO A 632 -27.94 -56.47 -11.15
CA PRO A 632 -28.83 -55.36 -10.83
C PRO A 632 -28.04 -54.06 -10.63
N GLY A 633 -28.58 -52.95 -11.10
CA GLY A 633 -27.95 -51.62 -11.04
C GLY A 633 -28.97 -50.50 -10.95
N TYR A 634 -28.51 -49.28 -10.68
CA TYR A 634 -29.38 -48.09 -10.61
C TYR A 634 -29.41 -47.25 -11.89
N PHE A 635 -28.63 -47.62 -12.93
CA PHE A 635 -28.59 -46.87 -14.17
C PHE A 635 -29.34 -47.55 -15.31
N THR A 636 -29.86 -46.73 -16.22
CA THR A 636 -30.51 -47.16 -17.45
C THR A 636 -29.57 -46.86 -18.62
N ARG A 637 -29.43 -47.78 -19.57
CA ARG A 637 -28.69 -47.48 -20.80
C ARG A 637 -29.49 -46.49 -21.64
N MET A 638 -28.84 -45.47 -22.20
CA MET A 638 -29.49 -44.61 -23.20
C MET A 638 -30.02 -45.48 -24.38
N PRO A 639 -31.26 -45.26 -24.87
CA PRO A 639 -31.84 -46.03 -25.97
C PRO A 639 -31.06 -46.02 -27.29
#